data_AF-A0A6P3X454-F1
#
_entry.id   AF-A0A6P3X454-F1
#
_cell.length_a   1.000
_cell.length_b   1.000
_cell.length_c   1.000
_cell.angle_alpha   90.00
_cell.angle_beta   90.00
_cell.angle_gamma   90.00
#
_symmetry.space_group_name_H-M   'P 1'
#
loop_
_entity.id
_entity.type
_entity.pdbx_description
1 polymer ?
#
loop_
_entity_poly.entity_id
_entity_poly.type
_entity_poly.pdbx_seq_one_letter_code
_entity_poly.pdbx_strand_id
1 'polypeptide(L)'
;MAALSLPSAKRSTQIRNMRQGSVIDLDADMFLKISNYEDTVKQLDIYYGIVKRQLLRHQSCITGLFPQITTDRKVGSVRESIYCAAAIWSLYQAYRRIDDDRGKSYELGQSAIKCMRGILECWVKQSSRVELFKRNQCDRFALHCKFHLDTGDEVYKDADYHHLQIDVVSLYLIFLVQMISSGLQIVYTQDEVAFVQNLVYYVERAYRTPDYGMWERGSRYNDGTPEIHASSIGIAKSALEAINGCNLFGEKGASWSVIYVDIDAHNRNRSIFETMLPRESSSKSVDAALLPTISFPAFATHEEVLYNETKMNIIRRLKGNYGFRRFGRDGYKTVLEDRQRRYYKSGEIKDFDSIENEWPLFYIFMIIDGVFKSLPEQVEEYQNLLKARVHKDQNGDPVIPMYYYVPEENLDAERNEPCSAYRLPSDEGRGYRGSADHEVAPMYLWNQAMFVIAQLLTAGLLHINELDPIRRYLPSYNRPRRAGRYSAFQGTHTDLVVQIVLIAESMRLQAMMATYGIQTQTPHEVEPVQILSSTQLVKVYQKLGVNNKLNLQGRPARPIGSLGTSKVYRVCGMTVLCYPLIFEVSEFYLYRDMALLIDDIKTELQFVGKYWRLSGRPTVCLLIREEHMRDPQFKKMLDLFAMLKKGYCDKTKVRIGRLQNLISSSCIEHLDFVNTMETDLDLTQFKQLQHDYIGYQSLTDVPKAFAYTEDVKDYSCMASEPLNDILSEIRNSVGLYAKCQLYGILIKREGINYEINGTTVRDYLRALYQQAGSLRFWMAVRYCSSLLNHTVDSISPFITGVLVKGKQIAVGVIGQEETVFDKPMTPAEIQSVMYSTIQPHNTVQAVLQQEILLYCGRLIGTNPKMFKGILKIRIGWVLEAMKLYLQMFVKDTKPIENYSPYEVRQFLIKVLTVKEWARAENLTVLGRRKIEGCLCRVPAHFYNQVWEVLMRCPGGIVVNGRELPQQPTVSNMTRSELTFALLVESLLHHVQLPEYRQIVVELLSIVSTILLRNPELSFQKQLDLNQLVEDSFVMYRKDHNLSNFEEKSSFFSAHYSVTTGYLARAVVNNVLTGGCVTTILDTNDDSREMCKVT
;
A
#
# COMPACT_ATOMS: atom_id res chain seq x y z
N MET A 1 30.51 -0.28 -74.06
CA MET A 1 30.56 -1.73 -73.73
C MET A 1 29.89 -1.91 -72.38
N ALA A 2 28.87 -2.75 -72.35
CA ALA A 2 27.81 -2.76 -71.35
C ALA A 2 28.19 -3.52 -70.07
N ALA A 3 27.72 -3.02 -68.91
CA ALA A 3 26.84 -3.77 -68.02
C ALA A 3 26.42 -2.92 -66.79
N LEU A 4 25.10 -2.74 -66.66
CA LEU A 4 24.28 -2.58 -65.45
C LEU A 4 24.60 -1.43 -64.46
N SER A 5 23.74 -0.41 -64.53
CA SER A 5 23.63 0.73 -63.62
C SER A 5 22.60 0.51 -62.51
N LEU A 6 22.98 0.75 -61.25
CA LEU A 6 22.13 1.29 -60.16
C LEU A 6 23.02 1.72 -58.98
N PRO A 7 22.91 2.98 -58.50
CA PRO A 7 23.28 3.27 -57.12
C PRO A 7 22.23 4.08 -56.33
N SER A 8 22.12 3.70 -55.06
CA SER A 8 21.80 4.49 -53.85
C SER A 8 20.87 5.72 -53.90
N ALA A 9 19.76 5.63 -53.15
CA ALA A 9 19.32 6.70 -52.24
C ALA A 9 18.34 6.15 -51.18
N LYS A 10 18.82 5.89 -49.96
CA LYS A 10 17.96 5.69 -48.78
C LYS A 10 17.44 7.06 -48.31
N ARG A 11 16.19 7.38 -48.61
CA ARG A 11 15.44 8.49 -48.00
C ARG A 11 14.70 7.98 -46.77
N SER A 12 15.02 8.56 -45.62
CA SER A 12 14.27 8.50 -44.37
C SER A 12 12.90 9.15 -44.54
N THR A 13 11.84 8.35 -44.57
CA THR A 13 10.47 8.83 -44.51
C THR A 13 10.13 9.19 -43.06
N GLN A 14 10.08 10.49 -42.79
CA GLN A 14 9.39 11.06 -41.63
C GLN A 14 7.94 10.57 -41.63
N ILE A 15 7.60 9.70 -40.68
CA ILE A 15 6.21 9.39 -40.36
C ILE A 15 5.63 10.63 -39.68
N ARG A 16 4.95 11.48 -40.46
CA ARG A 16 4.03 12.47 -39.92
C ARG A 16 2.94 11.71 -39.17
N ASN A 17 2.98 11.75 -37.84
CA ASN A 17 1.86 11.39 -37.00
C ASN A 17 0.66 12.25 -37.39
N MET A 18 -0.22 11.72 -38.24
CA MET A 18 -1.54 12.28 -38.42
C MET A 18 -2.27 12.20 -37.08
N ARG A 19 -2.70 13.36 -36.60
CA ARG A 19 -3.65 13.49 -35.48
C ARG A 19 -4.85 12.60 -35.80
N GLN A 20 -5.03 11.51 -35.07
CA GLN A 20 -6.35 10.92 -34.90
C GLN A 20 -7.19 11.94 -34.13
N GLY A 21 -7.96 12.75 -34.87
CA GLY A 21 -9.07 13.49 -34.28
C GLY A 21 -10.04 12.49 -33.65
N SER A 22 -10.71 12.91 -32.58
CA SER A 22 -11.74 12.14 -31.90
C SER A 22 -12.88 11.77 -32.86
N VAL A 23 -12.82 10.56 -33.43
CA VAL A 23 -13.91 10.01 -34.26
C VAL A 23 -15.04 9.41 -33.39
N ILE A 24 -14.85 9.34 -32.07
CA ILE A 24 -15.79 8.61 -31.18
C ILE A 24 -17.07 9.42 -30.85
N ASP A 25 -17.11 10.73 -31.04
CA ASP A 25 -18.33 11.53 -30.80
C ASP A 25 -19.32 11.54 -31.99
N LEU A 26 -18.93 11.01 -33.16
CA LEU A 26 -19.80 10.93 -34.34
C LEU A 26 -20.51 9.56 -34.48
N ASP A 27 -20.18 8.57 -33.64
CA ASP A 27 -20.76 7.22 -33.70
C ASP A 27 -21.89 6.98 -32.68
N ALA A 28 -22.16 7.91 -31.77
CA ALA A 28 -23.26 7.77 -30.80
C ALA A 28 -24.64 7.75 -31.48
N ASP A 29 -24.81 8.52 -32.55
CA ASP A 29 -26.06 8.58 -33.32
C ASP A 29 -26.19 7.44 -34.34
N MET A 30 -25.10 6.76 -34.71
CA MET A 30 -25.09 5.81 -35.82
C MET A 30 -25.33 4.34 -35.40
N PHE A 31 -25.17 4.01 -34.11
CA PHE A 31 -25.41 2.66 -33.58
C PHE A 31 -26.84 2.41 -33.05
N LEU A 32 -27.70 3.44 -33.00
CA LEU A 32 -29.05 3.33 -32.46
C LEU A 32 -30.10 3.17 -33.57
N LYS A 33 -30.07 2.04 -34.26
CA LYS A 33 -31.33 1.51 -34.82
C LYS A 33 -32.11 0.96 -33.62
N ILE A 34 -33.02 1.77 -33.07
CA ILE A 34 -34.09 1.29 -32.20
C ILE A 34 -34.85 0.24 -33.04
N SER A 35 -34.49 -1.02 -32.86
CA SER A 35 -35.29 -2.15 -33.31
C SER A 35 -36.64 -2.00 -32.62
N ASN A 36 -37.64 -1.59 -33.39
CA ASN A 36 -39.05 -1.43 -33.05
C ASN A 36 -39.34 -1.01 -31.59
N TYR A 37 -39.70 0.25 -31.37
CA TYR A 37 -39.99 0.83 -30.04
C TYR A 37 -40.83 -0.11 -29.15
N GLU A 38 -41.88 -0.73 -29.71
CA GLU A 38 -42.73 -1.68 -28.99
C GLU A 38 -41.97 -2.91 -28.46
N ASP A 39 -41.02 -3.44 -29.22
CA ASP A 39 -40.27 -4.64 -28.83
C ASP A 39 -39.24 -4.32 -27.74
N THR A 40 -38.66 -3.12 -27.76
CA THR A 40 -37.80 -2.63 -26.67
C THR A 40 -38.59 -2.51 -25.37
N VAL A 41 -39.80 -1.95 -25.42
CA VAL A 41 -40.70 -1.85 -24.25
C VAL A 41 -41.09 -3.24 -23.75
N LYS A 42 -41.46 -4.17 -24.64
CA LYS A 42 -41.79 -5.56 -24.25
C LYS A 42 -40.62 -6.25 -23.55
N GLN A 43 -39.39 -6.08 -24.05
CA GLN A 43 -38.20 -6.67 -23.42
C GLN A 43 -37.94 -6.09 -22.03
N LEU A 44 -38.05 -4.76 -21.89
CA LEU A 44 -37.89 -4.10 -20.59
C LEU A 44 -38.99 -4.52 -19.59
N ASP A 45 -40.21 -4.80 -20.07
CA ASP A 45 -41.31 -5.28 -19.24
C ASP A 45 -41.05 -6.69 -18.68
N ILE A 46 -40.35 -7.55 -19.44
CA ILE A 46 -39.89 -8.86 -18.95
C ILE A 46 -38.92 -8.67 -17.78
N TYR A 47 -37.88 -7.84 -17.95
CA TYR A 47 -36.91 -7.58 -16.88
C TYR A 47 -37.53 -6.87 -15.68
N TYR A 48 -38.50 -5.99 -15.90
CA TYR A 48 -39.28 -5.38 -14.83
C TYR A 48 -40.06 -6.42 -14.03
N GLY A 49 -40.70 -7.38 -14.70
CA GLY A 49 -41.35 -8.52 -14.06
C GLY A 49 -40.37 -9.33 -13.20
N ILE A 50 -39.19 -9.65 -13.74
CA ILE A 50 -38.12 -10.37 -13.03
C ILE A 50 -37.67 -9.59 -11.79
N VAL A 51 -37.35 -8.30 -11.93
CA VAL A 51 -36.90 -7.44 -10.83
C VAL A 51 -37.98 -7.31 -9.76
N LYS A 52 -39.26 -7.18 -10.12
CA LYS A 52 -40.38 -7.13 -9.18
C LYS A 52 -40.51 -8.43 -8.39
N ARG A 53 -40.45 -9.58 -9.05
CA ARG A 53 -40.65 -10.90 -8.43
C ARG A 53 -39.45 -11.38 -7.62
N GLN A 54 -38.23 -11.21 -8.14
CA GLN A 54 -37.00 -11.76 -7.56
C GLN A 54 -36.23 -10.79 -6.65
N LEU A 55 -36.30 -9.47 -6.89
CA LEU A 55 -35.59 -8.47 -6.08
C LEU A 55 -36.55 -7.68 -5.19
N LEU A 56 -37.41 -6.83 -5.77
CA LEU A 56 -38.21 -5.84 -5.02
C LEU A 56 -39.15 -6.47 -4.00
N ARG A 57 -39.66 -7.69 -4.24
CA ARG A 57 -40.45 -8.45 -3.27
C ARG A 57 -39.72 -8.69 -1.94
N HIS A 58 -38.39 -8.71 -1.95
CA HIS A 58 -37.53 -8.95 -0.79
C HIS A 58 -36.89 -7.66 -0.25
N GLN A 59 -37.23 -6.50 -0.82
CA GLN A 59 -36.80 -5.22 -0.29
C GLN A 59 -37.58 -4.90 0.99
N SER A 60 -36.89 -4.51 2.07
CA SER A 60 -37.54 -4.02 3.28
C SER A 60 -38.34 -2.75 2.97
N CYS A 61 -39.61 -2.71 3.38
CA CYS A 61 -40.44 -1.50 3.21
C CYS A 61 -40.00 -0.35 4.13
N ILE A 62 -39.32 -0.65 5.25
CA ILE A 62 -38.90 0.35 6.23
C ILE A 62 -37.51 0.89 5.87
N THR A 63 -36.52 0.01 5.80
CA THR A 63 -35.12 0.42 5.58
C THR A 63 -34.77 0.46 4.09
N GLY A 64 -35.44 -0.31 3.23
CA GLY A 64 -35.03 -0.47 1.83
C GLY A 64 -33.89 -1.47 1.61
N LEU A 65 -33.36 -2.09 2.68
CA LEU A 65 -32.29 -3.09 2.62
C LEU A 65 -32.80 -4.42 2.05
N PHE A 66 -31.86 -5.22 1.56
CA PHE A 66 -32.07 -6.58 1.04
C PHE A 66 -31.31 -7.60 1.88
N PRO A 67 -31.87 -8.81 2.08
CA PRO A 67 -31.13 -9.92 2.69
C PRO A 67 -30.06 -10.47 1.74
N GLN A 68 -29.18 -11.34 2.23
CA GLN A 68 -28.25 -12.06 1.37
C GLN A 68 -28.97 -13.16 0.56
N ILE A 69 -29.87 -13.88 1.22
CA ILE A 69 -30.67 -14.97 0.67
C ILE A 69 -32.15 -14.63 0.92
N THR A 70 -33.03 -14.90 -0.05
CA THR A 70 -34.45 -14.52 0.00
C THR A 70 -35.27 -15.11 1.15
N THR A 71 -34.77 -16.17 1.80
CA THR A 71 -35.40 -16.79 2.98
C THR A 71 -35.10 -16.05 4.27
N ASP A 72 -34.06 -15.21 4.33
CA ASP A 72 -33.77 -14.41 5.50
C ASP A 72 -34.75 -13.22 5.59
N ARG A 73 -35.51 -13.20 6.68
CA ARG A 73 -36.51 -12.17 6.98
C ARG A 73 -36.06 -11.18 8.04
N LYS A 74 -34.87 -11.39 8.63
CA LYS A 74 -34.39 -10.58 9.75
C LYS A 74 -33.17 -9.77 9.39
N VAL A 75 -32.21 -10.33 8.65
CA VAL A 75 -30.89 -9.72 8.46
C VAL A 75 -30.73 -9.21 7.03
N GLY A 76 -30.53 -7.90 6.93
CA GLY A 76 -30.15 -7.20 5.71
C GLY A 76 -28.63 -7.16 5.58
N SER A 77 -28.15 -7.24 4.34
CA SER A 77 -26.74 -7.17 4.02
C SER A 77 -26.42 -5.98 3.12
N VAL A 78 -25.46 -5.15 3.52
CA VAL A 78 -25.14 -3.92 2.80
C VAL A 78 -24.61 -4.20 1.39
N ARG A 79 -23.72 -5.19 1.21
CA ARG A 79 -23.15 -5.52 -0.11
C ARG A 79 -24.23 -5.95 -1.10
N GLU A 80 -25.04 -6.92 -0.73
CA GLU A 80 -26.15 -7.40 -1.55
C GLU A 80 -27.19 -6.30 -1.80
N SER A 81 -27.45 -5.45 -0.81
CA SER A 81 -28.33 -4.28 -0.96
C SER A 81 -27.81 -3.31 -2.03
N ILE A 82 -26.51 -3.03 -2.07
CA ILE A 82 -25.89 -2.16 -3.08
C ILE A 82 -26.03 -2.79 -4.48
N TYR A 83 -25.74 -4.08 -4.65
CA TYR A 83 -25.89 -4.73 -5.96
C TYR A 83 -27.34 -4.83 -6.41
N CYS A 84 -28.29 -5.11 -5.51
CA CYS A 84 -29.71 -5.07 -5.82
C CYS A 84 -30.13 -3.66 -6.27
N ALA A 85 -29.72 -2.62 -5.53
CA ALA A 85 -29.98 -1.23 -5.91
C ALA A 85 -29.34 -0.90 -7.27
N ALA A 86 -28.13 -1.39 -7.56
CA ALA A 86 -27.47 -1.20 -8.84
C ALA A 86 -28.23 -1.86 -10.00
N ALA A 87 -28.80 -3.06 -9.80
CA ALA A 87 -29.61 -3.74 -10.81
C ALA A 87 -30.93 -3.01 -11.07
N ILE A 88 -31.62 -2.58 -10.01
CA ILE A 88 -32.85 -1.78 -10.08
C ILE A 88 -32.58 -0.44 -10.78
N TRP A 89 -31.49 0.23 -10.42
CA TRP A 89 -31.04 1.47 -11.04
C TRP A 89 -30.65 1.29 -12.51
N SER A 90 -30.02 0.16 -12.86
CA SER A 90 -29.69 -0.17 -14.25
C SER A 90 -30.94 -0.30 -15.11
N LEU A 91 -31.99 -0.95 -14.58
CA LEU A 91 -33.28 -1.03 -15.27
C LEU A 91 -33.97 0.34 -15.34
N TYR A 92 -33.90 1.15 -14.27
CA TYR A 92 -34.35 2.55 -14.29
C TYR A 92 -33.71 3.35 -15.42
N GLN A 93 -32.39 3.27 -15.57
CA GLN A 93 -31.65 3.96 -16.63
C GLN A 93 -32.08 3.51 -18.03
N ALA A 94 -32.36 2.21 -18.21
CA ALA A 94 -32.90 1.69 -19.47
C ALA A 94 -34.31 2.23 -19.77
N TYR A 95 -35.20 2.30 -18.77
CA TYR A 95 -36.55 2.87 -18.93
C TYR A 95 -36.56 4.37 -19.20
N ARG A 96 -35.58 5.14 -18.73
CA ARG A 96 -35.51 6.59 -19.00
C ARG A 96 -35.39 6.97 -20.47
N ARG A 97 -35.06 6.01 -21.33
CA ARG A 97 -35.02 6.17 -22.79
C ARG A 97 -36.40 6.07 -23.43
N ILE A 98 -37.40 5.59 -22.69
CA ILE A 98 -38.78 5.42 -23.16
C ILE A 98 -39.58 6.66 -22.73
N ASP A 99 -40.28 7.26 -23.68
CA ASP A 99 -41.14 8.44 -23.42
C ASP A 99 -42.33 8.13 -22.49
N ASP A 100 -43.07 7.05 -22.74
CA ASP A 100 -44.16 6.58 -21.86
C ASP A 100 -43.81 5.22 -21.23
N ASP A 101 -43.16 5.29 -20.07
CA ASP A 101 -42.80 4.12 -19.26
C ASP A 101 -43.89 3.74 -18.23
N ARG A 102 -45.05 4.42 -18.26
CA ARG A 102 -46.16 4.27 -17.30
C ARG A 102 -45.74 4.41 -15.83
N GLY A 103 -44.74 5.26 -15.55
CA GLY A 103 -44.24 5.53 -14.20
C GLY A 103 -43.27 4.48 -13.64
N LYS A 104 -42.86 3.48 -14.43
CA LYS A 104 -41.95 2.42 -13.98
C LYS A 104 -40.56 2.95 -13.62
N SER A 105 -40.02 3.90 -14.37
CA SER A 105 -38.72 4.52 -14.02
C SER A 105 -38.81 5.23 -12.68
N TYR A 106 -39.89 5.96 -12.41
CA TYR A 106 -40.06 6.63 -11.12
C TYR A 106 -40.08 5.63 -9.97
N GLU A 107 -40.84 4.53 -10.09
CA GLU A 107 -40.88 3.48 -9.07
C GLU A 107 -39.49 2.86 -8.81
N LEU A 108 -38.80 2.44 -9.88
CA LEU A 108 -37.47 1.83 -9.81
C LEU A 108 -36.44 2.80 -9.20
N GLY A 109 -36.48 4.06 -9.62
CA GLY A 109 -35.61 5.12 -9.09
C GLY A 109 -35.82 5.34 -7.59
N GLN A 110 -37.08 5.42 -7.15
CA GLN A 110 -37.41 5.58 -5.72
C GLN A 110 -37.01 4.35 -4.90
N SER A 111 -37.15 3.14 -5.46
CA SER A 111 -36.70 1.91 -4.81
C SER A 111 -35.17 1.88 -4.62
N ALA A 112 -34.39 2.27 -5.63
CA ALA A 112 -32.93 2.38 -5.53
C ALA A 112 -32.51 3.47 -4.51
N ILE A 113 -33.16 4.64 -4.53
CA ILE A 113 -32.94 5.71 -3.55
C ILE A 113 -33.23 5.20 -2.13
N LYS A 114 -34.36 4.53 -1.92
CA LYS A 114 -34.77 4.01 -0.60
C LYS A 114 -33.72 3.05 -0.03
N CYS A 115 -33.19 2.14 -0.85
CA CYS A 115 -32.12 1.23 -0.44
C CYS A 115 -30.84 1.97 -0.02
N MET A 116 -30.33 2.85 -0.88
CA MET A 116 -29.09 3.59 -0.60
C MET A 116 -29.22 4.51 0.62
N ARG A 117 -30.38 5.13 0.79
CA ARG A 117 -30.70 5.93 1.99
C ARG A 117 -30.81 5.07 3.24
N GLY A 118 -31.40 3.87 3.16
CA GLY A 118 -31.43 2.92 4.26
C GLY A 118 -30.06 2.57 4.80
N ILE A 119 -29.11 2.28 3.90
CA ILE A 119 -27.71 2.02 4.25
C ILE A 119 -27.12 3.24 4.99
N LEU A 120 -27.34 4.45 4.44
CA LEU A 120 -26.85 5.69 5.05
C LEU A 120 -27.44 5.92 6.44
N GLU A 121 -28.74 5.73 6.61
CA GLU A 121 -29.44 5.90 7.89
C GLU A 121 -28.91 4.92 8.95
N CYS A 122 -28.71 3.65 8.59
CA CYS A 122 -28.07 2.66 9.45
C CYS A 122 -26.66 3.08 9.88
N TRP A 123 -25.85 3.62 8.97
CA TRP A 123 -24.50 4.06 9.29
C TRP A 123 -24.44 5.38 10.05
N VAL A 124 -25.36 6.32 9.81
CA VAL A 124 -25.45 7.57 10.56
C VAL A 124 -25.72 7.29 12.04
N LYS A 125 -26.53 6.27 12.37
CA LYS A 125 -26.70 5.78 13.76
C LYS A 125 -25.37 5.34 14.40
N GLN A 126 -24.36 4.98 13.60
CA GLN A 126 -23.03 4.54 14.04
C GLN A 126 -21.95 5.63 13.93
N SER A 127 -22.30 6.92 13.91
CA SER A 127 -21.34 8.03 13.75
C SER A 127 -20.19 8.04 14.76
N SER A 128 -20.46 7.65 16.01
CA SER A 128 -19.45 7.53 17.07
C SER A 128 -18.34 6.54 16.71
N ARG A 129 -18.69 5.46 16.00
CA ARG A 129 -17.74 4.44 15.54
C ARG A 129 -16.83 4.98 14.45
N VAL A 130 -17.39 5.74 13.51
CA VAL A 130 -16.61 6.42 12.46
C VAL A 130 -15.58 7.37 13.08
N GLU A 131 -15.97 8.14 14.11
CA GLU A 131 -15.04 9.03 14.82
C GLU A 131 -13.87 8.26 15.47
N LEU A 132 -14.17 7.16 16.16
CA LEU A 132 -13.15 6.31 16.79
C LEU A 132 -12.27 5.58 15.76
N PHE A 133 -12.86 5.15 14.65
CA PHE A 133 -12.14 4.45 13.58
C PHE A 133 -11.08 5.33 12.91
N LYS A 134 -11.35 6.62 12.72
CA LYS A 134 -10.37 7.58 12.16
C LYS A 134 -9.04 7.57 12.93
N ARG A 135 -9.06 7.26 14.24
CA ARG A 135 -7.87 7.18 15.10
C ARG A 135 -7.30 5.76 15.15
N ASN A 136 -8.15 4.78 15.41
CA ASN A 136 -7.72 3.43 15.80
C ASN A 136 -7.63 2.42 14.64
N GLN A 137 -8.41 2.57 13.56
CA GLN A 137 -8.40 1.67 12.37
C GLN A 137 -8.47 0.17 12.71
N CYS A 138 -9.33 -0.24 13.65
CA CYS A 138 -9.52 -1.64 14.04
C CYS A 138 -10.98 -2.09 13.94
N ASP A 139 -11.16 -3.41 13.98
CA ASP A 139 -12.43 -4.13 13.87
C ASP A 139 -13.49 -3.66 14.88
N ARG A 140 -13.09 -3.41 16.13
CA ARG A 140 -13.98 -2.90 17.19
C ARG A 140 -14.72 -1.60 16.83
N PHE A 141 -14.10 -0.75 16.02
CA PHE A 141 -14.68 0.54 15.63
C PHE A 141 -15.16 0.56 14.18
N ALA A 142 -15.15 -0.59 13.49
CA ALA A 142 -15.56 -0.69 12.10
C ALA A 142 -17.07 -0.52 11.93
N LEU A 143 -17.53 0.08 10.83
CA LEU A 143 -18.96 0.12 10.54
C LEU A 143 -19.53 -1.28 10.33
N HIS A 144 -20.72 -1.54 10.85
CA HIS A 144 -21.40 -2.81 10.55
C HIS A 144 -21.85 -2.86 9.09
N CYS A 145 -21.86 -4.07 8.55
CA CYS A 145 -22.31 -4.39 7.20
C CYS A 145 -23.56 -5.30 7.17
N LYS A 146 -24.07 -5.68 8.34
CA LYS A 146 -25.32 -6.46 8.52
C LYS A 146 -26.21 -5.73 9.52
N PHE A 147 -27.48 -5.58 9.17
CA PHE A 147 -28.46 -4.80 9.94
C PHE A 147 -29.79 -5.52 9.99
N HIS A 148 -30.64 -5.16 10.94
CA HIS A 148 -32.00 -5.69 10.97
C HIS A 148 -32.78 -5.10 9.79
N LEU A 149 -33.47 -5.93 8.99
CA LEU A 149 -34.21 -5.49 7.81
C LEU A 149 -35.28 -4.45 8.16
N ASP A 150 -36.03 -4.67 9.24
CA ASP A 150 -37.13 -3.78 9.61
C ASP A 150 -36.71 -2.58 10.46
N THR A 151 -35.80 -2.73 11.43
CA THR A 151 -35.45 -1.64 12.37
C THR A 151 -34.20 -0.87 11.96
N GLY A 152 -33.33 -1.47 11.14
CA GLY A 152 -32.02 -0.92 10.81
C GLY A 152 -31.05 -0.90 12.00
N ASP A 153 -31.30 -1.71 13.03
CA ASP A 153 -30.43 -1.81 14.20
C ASP A 153 -29.34 -2.87 14.01
N GLU A 154 -28.34 -2.83 14.88
CA GLU A 154 -27.23 -3.79 14.91
C GLU A 154 -27.75 -5.19 15.27
N VAL A 155 -27.39 -6.19 14.48
CA VAL A 155 -27.85 -7.59 14.69
C VAL A 155 -26.78 -8.45 15.37
N TYR A 156 -25.52 -8.26 14.99
CA TYR A 156 -24.38 -9.01 15.50
C TYR A 156 -23.49 -8.11 16.34
N LYS A 157 -22.86 -8.67 17.37
CA LYS A 157 -21.80 -7.99 18.10
C LYS A 157 -20.50 -8.09 17.32
N ASP A 158 -19.56 -7.17 17.58
CA ASP A 158 -18.25 -7.16 16.92
C ASP A 158 -17.47 -8.47 17.11
N ALA A 159 -17.61 -9.12 18.26
CA ALA A 159 -16.98 -10.41 18.53
C ALA A 159 -17.60 -11.56 17.71
N ASP A 160 -18.87 -11.43 17.30
CA ASP A 160 -19.66 -12.49 16.67
C ASP A 160 -19.60 -12.41 15.13
N TYR A 161 -19.20 -11.26 14.57
CA TYR A 161 -19.18 -11.07 13.13
C TYR A 161 -18.11 -10.10 12.64
N HIS A 162 -17.50 -10.42 11.50
CA HIS A 162 -16.41 -9.67 10.87
C HIS A 162 -16.90 -8.44 10.08
N HIS A 163 -17.20 -7.36 10.80
CA HIS A 163 -17.75 -6.14 10.22
C HIS A 163 -16.74 -5.25 9.47
N LEU A 164 -15.45 -5.37 9.77
CA LEU A 164 -14.42 -4.57 9.10
C LEU A 164 -14.24 -5.00 7.64
N GLN A 165 -14.99 -4.35 6.76
CA GLN A 165 -14.99 -4.55 5.31
C GLN A 165 -14.88 -3.18 4.62
N ILE A 166 -13.66 -2.79 4.25
CA ILE A 166 -13.39 -1.48 3.65
C ILE A 166 -13.97 -1.41 2.22
N ASP A 167 -13.98 -2.54 1.53
CA ASP A 167 -14.51 -2.66 0.18
C ASP A 167 -16.02 -2.36 0.12
N VAL A 168 -16.83 -2.74 1.11
CA VAL A 168 -18.28 -2.45 1.15
C VAL A 168 -18.56 -0.96 1.25
N VAL A 169 -17.88 -0.26 2.16
CA VAL A 169 -18.02 1.20 2.30
C VAL A 169 -17.59 1.89 1.01
N SER A 170 -16.50 1.40 0.40
CA SER A 170 -15.98 1.93 -0.86
C SER A 170 -16.93 1.69 -2.04
N LEU A 171 -17.56 0.51 -2.09
CA LEU A 171 -18.58 0.15 -3.08
C LEU A 171 -19.81 1.06 -2.98
N TYR A 172 -20.24 1.36 -1.75
CA TYR A 172 -21.33 2.31 -1.49
C TYR A 172 -20.99 3.70 -2.06
N LEU A 173 -19.79 4.24 -1.77
CA LEU A 173 -19.36 5.55 -2.29
C LEU A 173 -19.29 5.56 -3.83
N ILE A 174 -18.84 4.44 -4.43
CA ILE A 174 -18.82 4.26 -5.89
C ILE A 174 -20.22 4.41 -6.47
N PHE A 175 -21.21 3.65 -5.98
CA PHE A 175 -22.57 3.66 -6.53
C PHE A 175 -23.34 4.92 -6.14
N LEU A 176 -23.08 5.50 -4.97
CA LEU A 176 -23.62 6.80 -4.57
C LEU A 176 -23.30 7.87 -5.61
N VAL A 177 -22.02 7.96 -6.03
CA VAL A 177 -21.60 8.91 -7.06
C VAL A 177 -22.25 8.61 -8.41
N GLN A 178 -22.32 7.33 -8.83
CA GLN A 178 -22.94 6.96 -10.11
C GLN A 178 -24.42 7.35 -10.15
N MET A 179 -25.17 7.00 -9.11
CA MET A 179 -26.61 7.27 -9.03
C MET A 179 -26.90 8.77 -8.95
N ILE A 180 -26.13 9.53 -8.15
CA ILE A 180 -26.26 11.00 -8.11
C ILE A 180 -25.91 11.63 -9.46
N SER A 181 -24.84 11.16 -10.11
CA SER A 181 -24.45 11.65 -11.45
C SER A 181 -25.47 11.30 -12.53
N SER A 182 -26.30 10.27 -12.32
CA SER A 182 -27.43 9.97 -13.20
C SER A 182 -28.66 10.85 -12.94
N GLY A 183 -28.67 11.67 -11.88
CA GLY A 183 -29.77 12.56 -11.52
C GLY A 183 -30.64 12.10 -10.35
N LEU A 184 -30.32 10.97 -9.70
CA LEU A 184 -31.03 10.55 -8.49
C LEU A 184 -30.61 11.39 -7.28
N GLN A 185 -31.56 11.77 -6.45
CA GLN A 185 -31.31 12.52 -5.21
C GLN A 185 -31.31 11.55 -4.03
N ILE A 186 -30.13 11.25 -3.49
CA ILE A 186 -29.94 10.30 -2.38
C ILE A 186 -29.64 11.03 -1.07
N VAL A 187 -28.79 12.06 -1.10
CA VAL A 187 -28.39 12.86 0.07
C VAL A 187 -29.26 14.12 0.13
N TYR A 188 -29.83 14.41 1.30
CA TYR A 188 -30.83 15.48 1.49
C TYR A 188 -30.37 16.58 2.43
N THR A 189 -29.51 16.28 3.39
CA THR A 189 -29.13 17.23 4.45
C THR A 189 -27.62 17.47 4.51
N GLN A 190 -27.23 18.61 5.07
CA GLN A 190 -25.83 18.93 5.32
C GLN A 190 -25.19 18.00 6.37
N ASP A 191 -26.00 17.46 7.28
CA ASP A 191 -25.54 16.49 8.28
C ASP A 191 -25.11 15.18 7.59
N GLU A 192 -25.89 14.70 6.61
CA GLU A 192 -25.53 13.56 5.77
C GLU A 192 -24.30 13.84 4.88
N VAL A 193 -24.17 15.05 4.33
CA VAL A 193 -22.94 15.46 3.58
C VAL A 193 -21.71 15.33 4.47
N ALA A 194 -21.76 15.86 5.69
CA ALA A 194 -20.66 15.77 6.64
C ALA A 194 -20.37 14.31 7.01
N PHE A 195 -21.39 13.47 7.17
CA PHE A 195 -21.22 12.04 7.41
C PHE A 195 -20.50 11.34 6.24
N VAL A 196 -20.93 11.56 5.00
CA VAL A 196 -20.28 11.00 3.81
C VAL A 196 -18.83 11.50 3.68
N GLN A 197 -18.55 12.75 4.02
CA GLN A 197 -17.18 13.27 4.09
C GLN A 197 -16.33 12.53 5.14
N ASN A 198 -16.92 12.05 6.24
CA ASN A 198 -16.22 11.23 7.23
C ASN A 198 -16.05 9.77 6.76
N LEU A 199 -16.95 9.23 5.91
CA LEU A 199 -16.73 7.96 5.23
C LEU A 199 -15.51 8.00 4.30
N VAL A 200 -15.21 9.15 3.69
CA VAL A 200 -13.95 9.33 2.94
C VAL A 200 -12.75 9.13 3.87
N TYR A 201 -12.76 9.70 5.08
CA TYR A 201 -11.68 9.53 6.06
C TYR A 201 -11.56 8.11 6.62
N TYR A 202 -12.68 7.36 6.58
CA TYR A 202 -12.75 5.95 6.93
C TYR A 202 -12.00 5.09 5.89
N VAL A 203 -12.23 5.33 4.59
CA VAL A 203 -11.61 4.53 3.51
C VAL A 203 -10.25 5.05 3.03
N GLU A 204 -9.87 6.31 3.29
CA GLU A 204 -8.61 6.88 2.75
C GLU A 204 -7.33 6.16 3.21
N ARG A 205 -7.40 5.39 4.30
CA ARG A 205 -6.28 4.62 4.86
C ARG A 205 -6.32 3.13 4.53
N ALA A 206 -7.13 2.68 3.57
CA ALA A 206 -7.24 1.27 3.17
C ALA A 206 -5.86 0.60 2.94
N TYR A 207 -4.90 1.31 2.33
CA TYR A 207 -3.54 0.84 2.07
C TYR A 207 -2.76 0.32 3.30
N ARG A 208 -3.22 0.63 4.51
CA ARG A 208 -2.59 0.27 5.79
C ARG A 208 -3.57 -0.28 6.82
N THR A 209 -4.79 -0.60 6.43
CA THR A 209 -5.83 -1.11 7.34
C THR A 209 -6.15 -2.55 6.95
N PRO A 210 -5.61 -3.55 7.65
CA PRO A 210 -6.01 -4.93 7.47
C PRO A 210 -7.51 -5.10 7.75
N ASP A 211 -8.22 -5.80 6.88
CA ASP A 211 -9.66 -6.03 6.97
C ASP A 211 -10.00 -7.51 6.72
N TYR A 212 -11.28 -7.86 6.74
CA TYR A 212 -11.73 -9.24 6.52
C TYR A 212 -11.96 -9.60 5.04
N GLY A 213 -11.69 -8.65 4.14
CA GLY A 213 -11.85 -8.78 2.70
C GLY A 213 -13.30 -9.00 2.26
N MET A 214 -13.48 -9.18 0.95
CA MET A 214 -14.78 -9.39 0.30
C MET A 214 -15.54 -10.62 0.83
N TRP A 215 -14.79 -11.62 1.33
CA TRP A 215 -15.30 -12.91 1.78
C TRP A 215 -15.52 -13.00 3.28
N GLU A 216 -15.31 -11.90 4.03
CA GLU A 216 -15.65 -11.80 5.45
C GLU A 216 -14.85 -12.77 6.36
N ARG A 217 -13.66 -13.20 5.92
CA ARG A 217 -12.85 -14.25 6.56
C ARG A 217 -11.44 -13.83 6.96
N GLY A 218 -10.94 -12.69 6.46
CA GLY A 218 -9.57 -12.26 6.75
C GLY A 218 -8.59 -13.19 6.06
N SER A 219 -7.69 -13.85 6.79
CA SER A 219 -6.72 -14.81 6.25
C SER A 219 -7.38 -15.99 5.52
N ARG A 220 -6.63 -16.69 4.65
CA ARG A 220 -7.07 -17.96 4.05
C ARG A 220 -7.40 -19.03 5.10
N TYR A 221 -6.75 -18.97 6.27
CA TYR A 221 -6.94 -19.94 7.34
C TYR A 221 -8.26 -19.75 8.10
N ASN A 222 -8.96 -18.62 7.88
CA ASN A 222 -10.21 -18.30 8.58
C ASN A 222 -10.06 -18.52 10.09
N ASP A 223 -9.09 -17.83 10.68
CA ASP A 223 -8.69 -17.91 12.09
C ASP A 223 -9.01 -16.61 12.86
N GLY A 224 -9.74 -15.68 12.23
CA GLY A 224 -10.06 -14.36 12.77
C GLY A 224 -9.01 -13.28 12.49
N THR A 225 -7.92 -13.62 11.81
CA THR A 225 -6.82 -12.69 11.50
C THR A 225 -7.15 -11.83 10.25
N PRO A 226 -7.26 -10.49 10.36
CA PRO A 226 -7.45 -9.62 9.20
C PRO A 226 -6.14 -9.44 8.40
N GLU A 227 -6.26 -9.17 7.10
CA GLU A 227 -5.11 -8.99 6.20
C GLU A 227 -5.28 -7.75 5.32
N ILE A 228 -4.19 -7.27 4.73
CA ILE A 228 -4.26 -6.26 3.67
C ILE A 228 -4.70 -6.94 2.38
N HIS A 229 -5.89 -6.58 1.88
CA HIS A 229 -6.50 -7.12 0.66
C HIS A 229 -6.34 -6.15 -0.51
N ALA A 230 -5.75 -6.60 -1.61
CA ALA A 230 -5.63 -5.80 -2.83
C ALA A 230 -7.00 -5.41 -3.38
N SER A 231 -7.99 -6.31 -3.28
CA SER A 231 -9.39 -6.03 -3.63
C SER A 231 -9.96 -4.82 -2.85
N SER A 232 -9.84 -4.82 -1.52
CA SER A 232 -10.29 -3.71 -0.67
C SER A 232 -9.60 -2.38 -0.99
N ILE A 233 -8.28 -2.39 -1.17
CA ILE A 233 -7.51 -1.19 -1.49
C ILE A 233 -7.89 -0.65 -2.87
N GLY A 234 -8.05 -1.53 -3.87
CA GLY A 234 -8.41 -1.16 -5.22
C GLY A 234 -9.78 -0.49 -5.29
N ILE A 235 -10.79 -1.07 -4.63
CA ILE A 235 -12.13 -0.49 -4.56
C ILE A 235 -12.13 0.83 -3.79
N ALA A 236 -11.39 0.92 -2.67
CA ALA A 236 -11.21 2.17 -1.93
C ALA A 236 -10.55 3.27 -2.77
N LYS A 237 -9.49 2.93 -3.49
CA LYS A 237 -8.82 3.84 -4.43
C LYS A 237 -9.81 4.37 -5.48
N SER A 238 -10.64 3.50 -6.05
CA SER A 238 -11.66 3.90 -7.03
C SER A 238 -12.77 4.76 -6.44
N ALA A 239 -13.18 4.50 -5.19
CA ALA A 239 -14.15 5.30 -4.47
C ALA A 239 -13.64 6.73 -4.22
N LEU A 240 -12.41 6.86 -3.73
CA LEU A 240 -11.72 8.14 -3.54
C LEU A 240 -11.60 8.92 -4.86
N GLU A 241 -11.31 8.22 -5.95
CA GLU A 241 -11.23 8.83 -7.28
C GLU A 241 -12.60 9.32 -7.78
N ALA A 242 -13.67 8.55 -7.52
CA ALA A 242 -15.02 8.86 -7.96
C ALA A 242 -15.63 10.06 -7.22
N ILE A 243 -15.45 10.10 -5.89
CA ILE A 243 -16.15 11.03 -5.00
C ILE A 243 -15.47 12.41 -4.90
N ASN A 244 -14.18 12.52 -5.22
CA ASN A 244 -13.49 13.81 -5.16
C ASN A 244 -14.14 14.84 -6.10
N GLY A 245 -14.52 16.00 -5.56
CA GLY A 245 -15.20 17.05 -6.29
C GLY A 245 -16.65 16.69 -6.67
N CYS A 246 -17.21 15.60 -6.13
CA CYS A 246 -18.63 15.26 -6.32
C CYS A 246 -19.51 16.16 -5.46
N ASN A 247 -20.56 16.72 -6.06
CA ASN A 247 -21.59 17.43 -5.32
C ASN A 247 -22.71 16.45 -4.94
N LEU A 248 -22.90 16.22 -3.64
CA LEU A 248 -23.86 15.21 -3.16
C LEU A 248 -25.33 15.58 -3.35
N PHE A 249 -25.64 16.85 -3.63
CA PHE A 249 -26.98 17.30 -4.01
C PHE A 249 -27.19 17.29 -5.54
N GLY A 250 -26.23 16.74 -6.31
CA GLY A 250 -26.25 16.73 -7.76
C GLY A 250 -26.14 18.14 -8.34
N GLU A 251 -26.84 18.39 -9.45
CA GLU A 251 -26.83 19.68 -10.17
C GLU A 251 -27.40 20.84 -9.35
N LYS A 252 -28.25 20.55 -8.36
CA LYS A 252 -28.86 21.56 -7.47
C LYS A 252 -27.97 21.94 -6.28
N GLY A 253 -26.79 21.33 -6.17
CA GLY A 253 -25.92 21.51 -5.02
C GLY A 253 -25.07 22.79 -5.07
N ALA A 254 -24.61 23.21 -3.90
CA ALA A 254 -23.76 24.38 -3.72
C ALA A 254 -22.34 23.97 -3.30
N SER A 255 -21.48 24.94 -2.96
CA SER A 255 -20.07 24.69 -2.62
C SER A 255 -19.86 23.88 -1.34
N TRP A 256 -20.79 23.95 -0.40
CA TRP A 256 -20.74 23.26 0.89
C TRP A 256 -21.19 21.79 0.84
N SER A 257 -21.78 21.34 -0.27
CA SER A 257 -22.19 19.95 -0.50
C SER A 257 -21.18 19.15 -1.35
N VAL A 258 -19.99 19.73 -1.59
CA VAL A 258 -18.88 19.11 -2.33
C VAL A 258 -17.99 18.31 -1.39
N ILE A 259 -17.64 17.10 -1.82
CA ILE A 259 -16.73 16.21 -1.09
C ILE A 259 -15.28 16.38 -1.57
N TYR A 260 -14.34 16.42 -0.64
CA TYR A 260 -12.92 16.54 -0.92
C TYR A 260 -12.16 15.31 -0.44
N VAL A 261 -11.14 14.93 -1.22
CA VAL A 261 -10.26 13.80 -0.95
C VAL A 261 -8.81 14.26 -0.85
N ASP A 262 -8.09 13.68 0.10
CA ASP A 262 -6.64 13.81 0.18
C ASP A 262 -5.98 13.03 -0.99
N ILE A 263 -5.38 13.78 -1.92
CA ILE A 263 -4.79 13.24 -3.14
C ILE A 263 -3.53 12.41 -2.84
N ASP A 264 -2.79 12.75 -1.78
CA ASP A 264 -1.66 11.95 -1.33
C ASP A 264 -2.14 10.62 -0.75
N ALA A 265 -3.26 10.60 -0.02
CA ALA A 265 -3.88 9.36 0.46
C ALA A 265 -4.36 8.48 -0.71
N HIS A 266 -5.04 9.06 -1.70
CA HIS A 266 -5.38 8.34 -2.94
C HIS A 266 -4.15 7.74 -3.62
N ASN A 267 -3.05 8.52 -3.77
CA ASN A 267 -1.84 8.03 -4.42
C ASN A 267 -1.14 6.90 -3.64
N ARG A 268 -1.20 6.91 -2.30
CA ARG A 268 -0.72 5.80 -1.46
C ARG A 268 -1.53 4.53 -1.73
N ASN A 269 -2.87 4.59 -1.70
CA ASN A 269 -3.73 3.45 -2.05
C ASN A 269 -3.41 2.91 -3.43
N ARG A 270 -3.27 3.79 -4.43
CA ARG A 270 -2.88 3.39 -5.79
C ARG A 270 -1.53 2.68 -5.84
N SER A 271 -0.49 3.28 -5.26
CA SER A 271 0.88 2.75 -5.32
C SER A 271 1.01 1.39 -4.63
N ILE A 272 0.29 1.21 -3.51
CA ILE A 272 0.20 -0.05 -2.78
C ILE A 272 -0.58 -1.09 -3.58
N PHE A 273 -1.75 -0.74 -4.11
CA PHE A 273 -2.57 -1.62 -4.95
C PHE A 273 -1.82 -2.13 -6.19
N GLU A 274 -1.24 -1.23 -6.99
CA GLU A 274 -0.45 -1.58 -8.18
C GLU A 274 0.79 -2.42 -7.83
N THR A 275 1.32 -2.28 -6.61
CA THR A 275 2.42 -3.11 -6.11
C THR A 275 1.97 -4.53 -5.73
N MET A 276 0.76 -4.69 -5.22
CA MET A 276 0.26 -6.00 -4.78
C MET A 276 -0.12 -6.88 -5.96
N LEU A 277 -0.70 -6.32 -7.02
CA LEU A 277 -1.12 -7.09 -8.18
C LEU A 277 0.06 -7.89 -8.80
N PRO A 278 -0.19 -9.14 -9.24
CA PRO A 278 -1.48 -9.84 -9.30
C PRO A 278 -1.88 -10.59 -8.01
N ARG A 279 -1.18 -10.38 -6.89
CA ARG A 279 -1.44 -11.05 -5.59
C ARG A 279 -2.55 -10.34 -4.81
N GLU A 280 -3.40 -11.12 -4.15
CA GLU A 280 -4.49 -10.59 -3.31
C GLU A 280 -4.03 -10.18 -1.91
N SER A 281 -3.41 -11.09 -1.15
CA SER A 281 -2.99 -10.83 0.24
C SER A 281 -1.75 -11.66 0.63
N SER A 282 -1.33 -11.62 1.90
CA SER A 282 -0.22 -12.42 2.42
C SER A 282 -0.47 -13.93 2.32
N SER A 283 -1.68 -14.37 2.67
CA SER A 283 -2.08 -15.78 2.61
C SER A 283 -2.74 -16.19 1.29
N LYS A 284 -3.26 -15.23 0.50
CA LYS A 284 -3.94 -15.51 -0.78
C LYS A 284 -3.11 -15.06 -1.97
N SER A 285 -2.54 -16.03 -2.69
CA SER A 285 -1.74 -15.76 -3.89
C SER A 285 -2.56 -15.26 -5.07
N VAL A 286 -3.79 -15.76 -5.26
CA VAL A 286 -4.77 -15.34 -6.28
C VAL A 286 -6.17 -15.42 -5.67
N ASP A 287 -7.03 -14.47 -6.01
CA ASP A 287 -8.42 -14.40 -5.56
C ASP A 287 -9.32 -13.84 -6.66
N ALA A 288 -10.54 -14.36 -6.78
CA ALA A 288 -11.54 -13.92 -7.74
C ALA A 288 -12.11 -12.52 -7.41
N ALA A 289 -12.01 -12.05 -6.15
CA ALA A 289 -12.37 -10.69 -5.74
C ALA A 289 -11.57 -9.60 -6.49
N LEU A 290 -10.43 -9.95 -7.09
CA LEU A 290 -9.66 -9.05 -7.95
C LEU A 290 -10.40 -8.72 -9.26
N LEU A 291 -11.30 -9.56 -9.76
CA LEU A 291 -12.04 -9.32 -11.00
C LEU A 291 -12.96 -8.08 -10.93
N PRO A 292 -13.88 -7.95 -9.95
CA PRO A 292 -14.66 -6.72 -9.76
C PRO A 292 -13.82 -5.51 -9.34
N THR A 293 -12.56 -5.73 -8.96
CA THR A 293 -11.61 -4.67 -8.59
C THR A 293 -10.93 -4.07 -9.83
N ILE A 294 -10.40 -4.91 -10.73
CA ILE A 294 -9.74 -4.46 -11.97
C ILE A 294 -10.74 -4.11 -13.08
N SER A 295 -11.96 -4.67 -13.02
CA SER A 295 -13.05 -4.44 -13.98
C SER A 295 -14.26 -3.78 -13.27
N PHE A 296 -15.45 -3.89 -13.85
CA PHE A 296 -16.68 -3.36 -13.28
C PHE A 296 -16.96 -3.99 -11.90
N PRO A 297 -17.28 -3.18 -10.86
CA PRO A 297 -17.59 -1.75 -10.92
C PRO A 297 -16.42 -0.80 -10.62
N ALA A 298 -15.27 -1.30 -10.15
CA ALA A 298 -14.26 -0.43 -9.57
C ALA A 298 -13.28 0.17 -10.59
N PHE A 299 -12.82 -0.58 -11.59
CA PHE A 299 -11.82 -0.15 -12.57
C PHE A 299 -10.56 0.47 -11.90
N ALA A 300 -10.03 -0.22 -10.90
CA ALA A 300 -8.99 0.32 -10.03
C ALA A 300 -7.65 0.55 -10.74
N THR A 301 -7.32 -0.25 -11.75
CA THR A 301 -6.14 -0.07 -12.62
C THR A 301 -6.53 0.16 -14.07
N HIS A 302 -5.77 1.05 -14.71
CA HIS A 302 -5.84 1.33 -16.15
C HIS A 302 -4.55 0.90 -16.86
N GLU A 303 -3.63 0.26 -16.15
CA GLU A 303 -2.39 -0.27 -16.72
C GLU A 303 -2.68 -1.64 -17.34
N GLU A 304 -2.60 -1.72 -18.67
CA GLU A 304 -2.96 -2.92 -19.43
C GLU A 304 -2.15 -4.15 -19.03
N VAL A 305 -0.86 -3.98 -18.71
CA VAL A 305 0.01 -5.09 -18.29
C VAL A 305 -0.47 -5.70 -16.98
N LEU A 306 -0.69 -4.87 -15.95
CA LEU A 306 -1.17 -5.32 -14.64
C LEU A 306 -2.57 -5.93 -14.75
N TYR A 307 -3.46 -5.30 -15.53
CA TYR A 307 -4.80 -5.80 -15.79
C TYR A 307 -4.77 -7.20 -16.41
N ASN A 308 -4.02 -7.37 -17.51
CA ASN A 308 -3.94 -8.63 -18.24
C ASN A 308 -3.25 -9.72 -17.41
N GLU A 309 -2.14 -9.41 -16.72
CA GLU A 309 -1.46 -10.37 -15.85
C GLU A 309 -2.40 -10.86 -14.73
N THR A 310 -3.13 -9.95 -14.09
CA THR A 310 -4.09 -10.29 -13.02
C THR A 310 -5.23 -11.14 -13.55
N LYS A 311 -5.88 -10.72 -14.64
CA LYS A 311 -6.99 -11.46 -15.26
C LYS A 311 -6.57 -12.86 -15.71
N MET A 312 -5.41 -12.98 -16.37
CA MET A 312 -4.88 -14.27 -16.81
C MET A 312 -4.54 -15.18 -15.62
N ASN A 313 -4.05 -14.62 -14.51
CA ASN A 313 -3.75 -15.38 -13.30
C ASN A 313 -5.04 -15.94 -12.67
N ILE A 314 -6.10 -15.13 -12.59
CA ILE A 314 -7.43 -15.56 -12.12
C ILE A 314 -7.98 -16.67 -13.03
N ILE A 315 -7.99 -16.47 -14.35
CA ILE A 315 -8.52 -17.47 -15.31
C ILE A 315 -7.74 -18.77 -15.21
N ARG A 316 -6.40 -18.72 -15.24
CA ARG A 316 -5.58 -19.93 -15.25
C ARG A 316 -5.71 -20.75 -13.97
N ARG A 317 -5.88 -20.11 -12.81
CA ARG A 317 -5.85 -20.80 -11.52
C ARG A 317 -7.24 -21.07 -10.94
N LEU A 318 -8.23 -20.23 -11.22
CA LEU A 318 -9.53 -20.28 -10.54
C LEU A 318 -10.70 -20.68 -11.44
N LYS A 319 -10.59 -20.61 -12.77
CA LYS A 319 -11.67 -21.04 -13.69
C LYS A 319 -11.85 -22.56 -13.59
N GLY A 320 -13.09 -22.99 -13.36
CA GLY A 320 -13.54 -24.37 -13.47
C GLY A 320 -14.66 -24.51 -14.52
N ASN A 321 -15.34 -25.66 -14.50
CA ASN A 321 -16.35 -26.04 -15.49
C ASN A 321 -17.76 -25.45 -15.23
N TYR A 322 -18.03 -25.03 -14.00
CA TYR A 322 -19.30 -24.52 -13.49
C TYR A 322 -19.20 -23.06 -13.01
N GLY A 323 -18.00 -22.54 -12.81
CA GLY A 323 -17.76 -21.17 -12.39
C GLY A 323 -16.29 -20.89 -12.11
N PHE A 324 -16.01 -19.96 -11.21
CA PHE A 324 -14.67 -19.75 -10.67
C PHE A 324 -14.64 -20.08 -9.19
N ARG A 325 -13.55 -20.69 -8.72
CA ARG A 325 -13.25 -20.78 -7.29
C ARG A 325 -12.94 -19.38 -6.74
N ARG A 326 -13.28 -19.10 -5.46
CA ARG A 326 -12.97 -17.79 -4.85
C ARG A 326 -11.45 -17.63 -4.70
N PHE A 327 -10.80 -18.59 -4.08
CA PHE A 327 -9.34 -18.75 -3.98
C PHE A 327 -9.01 -20.22 -3.71
N GLY A 328 -7.74 -20.62 -3.87
CA GLY A 328 -7.32 -22.01 -3.63
C GLY A 328 -7.39 -22.41 -2.15
N ARG A 329 -7.76 -23.67 -1.87
CA ARG A 329 -8.02 -24.25 -0.53
C ARG A 329 -9.13 -23.54 0.25
N ASP A 330 -10.13 -23.02 -0.46
CA ASP A 330 -11.30 -22.42 0.14
C ASP A 330 -12.35 -23.49 0.53
N GLY A 331 -12.54 -23.68 1.83
CA GLY A 331 -13.50 -24.65 2.37
C GLY A 331 -14.94 -24.15 2.42
N TYR A 332 -15.22 -22.88 2.15
CA TYR A 332 -16.54 -22.32 2.42
C TYR A 332 -17.68 -23.02 1.67
N LYS A 333 -18.64 -23.50 2.45
CA LYS A 333 -19.80 -24.30 2.04
C LYS A 333 -19.44 -25.57 1.27
N THR A 334 -18.21 -26.08 1.37
CA THR A 334 -17.88 -27.42 0.88
C THR A 334 -18.56 -28.47 1.75
N VAL A 335 -18.69 -29.71 1.26
CA VAL A 335 -19.32 -30.80 2.03
C VAL A 335 -18.51 -31.18 3.28
N LEU A 336 -17.20 -30.89 3.29
CA LEU A 336 -16.31 -31.16 4.42
C LEU A 336 -16.26 -30.02 5.45
N GLU A 337 -16.81 -28.83 5.15
CA GLU A 337 -16.79 -27.72 6.10
C GLU A 337 -17.78 -27.96 7.25
N ASP A 338 -17.24 -27.93 8.48
CA ASP A 338 -18.04 -27.94 9.69
C ASP A 338 -18.79 -26.61 9.87
N ARG A 339 -20.09 -26.64 9.55
CA ARG A 339 -20.98 -25.47 9.62
C ARG A 339 -21.25 -24.97 11.04
N GLN A 340 -20.96 -25.76 12.08
CA GLN A 340 -21.19 -25.35 13.47
C GLN A 340 -20.05 -24.48 14.02
N ARG A 341 -18.92 -24.43 13.32
CA ARG A 341 -17.70 -23.77 13.79
C ARG A 341 -17.32 -22.61 12.88
N ARG A 342 -16.98 -21.49 13.51
CA ARG A 342 -16.61 -20.27 12.80
C ARG A 342 -15.21 -20.33 12.18
N TYR A 343 -14.24 -20.93 12.86
CA TYR A 343 -12.82 -20.90 12.47
C TYR A 343 -12.29 -22.28 12.13
N TYR A 344 -11.38 -22.37 11.16
CA TYR A 344 -10.75 -23.65 10.80
C TYR A 344 -9.77 -24.15 11.85
N LYS A 345 -9.56 -25.47 11.90
CA LYS A 345 -8.52 -26.13 12.69
C LYS A 345 -7.21 -26.02 11.92
N SER A 346 -6.09 -26.07 12.65
CA SER A 346 -4.78 -26.14 12.01
C SER A 346 -4.72 -27.33 11.05
N GLY A 347 -4.38 -27.07 9.79
CA GLY A 347 -4.21 -28.08 8.74
C GLY A 347 -5.48 -28.45 7.97
N GLU A 348 -6.67 -28.06 8.45
CA GLU A 348 -7.97 -28.39 7.83
C GLU A 348 -8.09 -27.85 6.40
N ILE A 349 -7.41 -26.75 6.08
CA ILE A 349 -7.43 -26.18 4.72
C ILE A 349 -6.91 -27.15 3.64
N LYS A 350 -6.10 -28.13 4.02
CA LYS A 350 -5.62 -29.17 3.11
C LYS A 350 -6.74 -30.10 2.66
N ASP A 351 -7.75 -30.32 3.51
CA ASP A 351 -8.88 -31.17 3.20
C ASP A 351 -9.75 -30.55 2.10
N PHE A 352 -9.72 -29.22 1.95
CA PHE A 352 -10.43 -28.48 0.92
C PHE A 352 -9.68 -28.37 -0.41
N ASP A 353 -8.43 -28.84 -0.47
CA ASP A 353 -7.62 -28.75 -1.68
C ASP A 353 -8.29 -29.51 -2.84
N SER A 354 -8.38 -28.88 -4.00
CA SER A 354 -9.03 -29.37 -5.24
C SER A 354 -10.54 -29.60 -5.19
N ILE A 355 -11.20 -29.47 -4.04
CA ILE A 355 -12.67 -29.65 -3.91
C ILE A 355 -13.42 -28.32 -3.71
N GLU A 356 -12.76 -27.18 -3.92
CA GLU A 356 -13.34 -25.88 -3.62
C GLU A 356 -14.58 -25.61 -4.49
N ASN A 357 -15.54 -24.87 -3.94
CA ASN A 357 -16.78 -24.54 -4.64
C ASN A 357 -16.55 -23.60 -5.84
N GLU A 358 -17.30 -23.83 -6.92
CA GLU A 358 -17.25 -23.01 -8.14
C GLU A 358 -18.44 -22.05 -8.23
N TRP A 359 -18.17 -20.77 -8.50
CA TRP A 359 -19.16 -19.69 -8.43
C TRP A 359 -19.48 -19.16 -9.84
N PRO A 360 -20.71 -19.37 -10.36
CA PRO A 360 -21.10 -18.91 -11.69
C PRO A 360 -21.19 -17.37 -11.81
N LEU A 361 -21.22 -16.66 -10.67
CA LEU A 361 -21.15 -15.20 -10.59
C LEU A 361 -19.99 -14.63 -11.42
N PHE A 362 -18.84 -15.30 -11.44
CA PHE A 362 -17.68 -14.81 -12.17
C PHE A 362 -17.76 -15.00 -13.69
N TYR A 363 -18.61 -15.89 -14.20
CA TYR A 363 -18.98 -15.86 -15.61
C TYR A 363 -19.73 -14.58 -15.95
N ILE A 364 -20.63 -14.12 -15.07
CA ILE A 364 -21.36 -12.86 -15.25
C ILE A 364 -20.40 -11.66 -15.25
N PHE A 365 -19.44 -11.62 -14.33
CA PHE A 365 -18.39 -10.59 -14.35
C PHE A 365 -17.56 -10.62 -15.64
N MET A 366 -17.22 -11.81 -16.16
CA MET A 366 -16.51 -11.94 -17.43
C MET A 366 -17.35 -11.49 -18.64
N ILE A 367 -18.67 -11.69 -18.61
CA ILE A 367 -19.58 -11.15 -19.64
C ILE A 367 -19.54 -9.62 -19.61
N ILE A 368 -19.75 -9.01 -18.44
CA ILE A 368 -19.74 -7.54 -18.28
C ILE A 368 -18.38 -6.97 -18.68
N ASP A 369 -17.29 -7.62 -18.27
CA ASP A 369 -15.93 -7.27 -18.67
C ASP A 369 -15.76 -7.28 -20.20
N GLY A 370 -16.29 -8.31 -20.87
CA GLY A 370 -16.27 -8.44 -22.31
C GLY A 370 -17.03 -7.30 -23.00
N VAL A 371 -18.17 -6.89 -22.45
CA VAL A 371 -18.94 -5.74 -22.95
C VAL A 371 -18.12 -4.45 -22.83
N PHE A 372 -17.56 -4.14 -21.65
CA PHE A 372 -16.75 -2.94 -21.45
C PHE A 372 -15.49 -2.91 -22.31
N LYS A 373 -14.89 -4.08 -22.60
CA LYS A 373 -13.69 -4.21 -23.44
C LYS A 373 -13.99 -4.40 -24.92
N SER A 374 -15.27 -4.45 -25.31
CA SER A 374 -15.70 -4.72 -26.69
C SER A 374 -15.12 -6.03 -27.26
N LEU A 375 -15.18 -7.10 -26.46
CA LEU A 375 -14.70 -8.44 -26.79
C LEU A 375 -15.87 -9.42 -27.00
N PRO A 376 -16.47 -9.48 -28.21
CA PRO A 376 -17.68 -10.29 -28.45
C PRO A 376 -17.42 -11.79 -28.26
N GLU A 377 -16.24 -12.30 -28.61
CA GLU A 377 -15.86 -13.70 -28.42
C GLU A 377 -15.88 -14.11 -26.94
N GLN A 378 -15.38 -13.24 -26.06
CA GLN A 378 -15.43 -13.46 -24.61
C GLN A 378 -16.87 -13.45 -24.11
N VAL A 379 -17.68 -12.50 -24.58
CA VAL A 379 -19.10 -12.42 -24.19
C VAL A 379 -19.82 -13.70 -24.57
N GLU A 380 -19.65 -14.18 -25.80
CA GLU A 380 -20.26 -15.41 -26.29
C GLU A 380 -19.79 -16.65 -25.52
N GLU A 381 -18.48 -16.80 -25.28
CA GLU A 381 -17.92 -17.92 -24.51
C GLU A 381 -18.58 -18.02 -23.13
N TYR A 382 -18.58 -16.92 -22.38
CA TYR A 382 -19.08 -16.93 -21.00
C TYR A 382 -20.60 -16.94 -20.92
N GLN A 383 -21.32 -16.42 -21.92
CA GLN A 383 -22.77 -16.61 -22.04
C GLN A 383 -23.13 -18.08 -22.26
N ASN A 384 -22.40 -18.79 -23.14
CA ASN A 384 -22.62 -20.21 -23.39
C ASN A 384 -22.34 -21.05 -22.13
N LEU A 385 -21.23 -20.76 -21.44
CA LEU A 385 -20.90 -21.40 -20.15
C LEU A 385 -21.98 -21.13 -19.09
N LEU A 386 -22.43 -19.89 -18.97
CA LEU A 386 -23.47 -19.52 -18.00
C LEU A 386 -24.82 -20.15 -18.32
N LYS A 387 -25.21 -20.24 -19.60
CA LYS A 387 -26.49 -20.81 -20.06
C LYS A 387 -26.71 -22.23 -19.54
N ALA A 388 -25.64 -23.04 -19.48
CA ALA A 388 -25.66 -24.39 -18.92
C ALA A 388 -25.88 -24.44 -17.39
N ARG A 389 -25.81 -23.29 -16.71
CA ARG A 389 -25.93 -23.12 -15.24
C ARG A 389 -27.19 -22.35 -14.83
N VAL A 390 -28.03 -21.94 -15.79
CA VAL A 390 -29.27 -21.21 -15.50
C VAL A 390 -30.39 -22.21 -15.18
N HIS A 391 -31.01 -22.04 -14.02
CA HIS A 391 -32.22 -22.75 -13.62
C HIS A 391 -33.46 -21.85 -13.83
N LYS A 392 -34.66 -22.39 -13.58
CA LYS A 392 -35.91 -21.61 -13.66
C LYS A 392 -36.67 -21.64 -12.33
N ASP A 393 -37.27 -20.52 -11.96
CA ASP A 393 -38.20 -20.43 -10.83
C ASP A 393 -39.60 -20.92 -11.21
N GLN A 394 -40.55 -20.78 -10.27
CA GLN A 394 -41.96 -21.13 -10.46
C GLN A 394 -42.66 -20.32 -11.59
N ASN A 395 -42.17 -19.13 -11.89
CA ASN A 395 -42.69 -18.25 -12.93
C ASN A 395 -41.99 -18.48 -14.29
N GLY A 396 -41.02 -19.39 -14.33
CA GLY A 396 -40.19 -19.65 -15.52
C GLY A 396 -39.03 -18.64 -15.69
N ASP A 397 -38.82 -17.75 -14.72
CA ASP A 397 -37.74 -16.76 -14.75
C ASP A 397 -36.38 -17.42 -14.50
N PRO A 398 -35.30 -16.93 -15.14
CA PRO A 398 -33.96 -17.47 -14.94
C PRO A 398 -33.49 -17.26 -13.50
N VAL A 399 -32.83 -18.27 -12.94
CA VAL A 399 -32.22 -18.26 -11.61
C VAL A 399 -30.80 -18.78 -11.68
N ILE A 400 -29.87 -18.03 -11.11
CA ILE A 400 -28.45 -18.42 -11.04
C ILE A 400 -28.13 -18.97 -9.64
N PRO A 401 -27.67 -20.23 -9.49
CA PRO A 401 -27.23 -20.78 -8.22
C PRO A 401 -26.10 -19.96 -7.59
N MET A 402 -26.02 -19.97 -6.24
CA MET A 402 -24.94 -19.31 -5.51
C MET A 402 -23.57 -19.90 -5.88
N TYR A 403 -23.45 -21.23 -5.84
CA TYR A 403 -22.23 -21.98 -6.18
C TYR A 403 -22.56 -23.43 -6.61
N TYR A 404 -21.56 -24.13 -7.12
CA TYR A 404 -21.58 -25.57 -7.42
C TYR A 404 -20.53 -26.30 -6.56
N TYR A 405 -20.97 -27.37 -5.90
CA TYR A 405 -20.14 -28.15 -4.97
C TYR A 405 -19.91 -29.58 -5.45
N VAL A 406 -18.82 -30.19 -4.97
CA VAL A 406 -18.52 -31.61 -5.19
C VAL A 406 -19.29 -32.44 -4.17
N PRO A 407 -20.14 -33.39 -4.60
CA PRO A 407 -20.82 -34.32 -3.69
C PRO A 407 -19.84 -35.20 -2.92
N GLU A 408 -20.24 -35.69 -1.75
CA GLU A 408 -19.38 -36.49 -0.87
C GLU A 408 -18.88 -37.76 -1.57
N GLU A 409 -19.73 -38.40 -2.38
CA GLU A 409 -19.38 -39.59 -3.15
C GLU A 409 -18.29 -39.37 -4.22
N ASN A 410 -18.04 -38.12 -4.64
CA ASN A 410 -17.13 -37.80 -5.75
C ASN A 410 -15.84 -37.09 -5.31
N LEU A 411 -15.60 -36.94 -4.00
CA LEU A 411 -14.45 -36.19 -3.48
C LEU A 411 -13.11 -36.79 -3.90
N ASP A 412 -12.97 -38.12 -3.79
CA ASP A 412 -11.72 -38.79 -4.13
C ASP A 412 -11.44 -38.75 -5.63
N ALA A 413 -12.48 -38.84 -6.47
CA ALA A 413 -12.35 -38.69 -7.92
C ALA A 413 -11.85 -37.29 -8.31
N GLU A 414 -12.45 -36.23 -7.75
CA GLU A 414 -12.04 -34.85 -8.00
C GLU A 414 -10.61 -34.57 -7.52
N ARG A 415 -10.20 -35.14 -6.38
CA ARG A 415 -8.83 -34.96 -5.86
C ARG A 415 -7.77 -35.64 -6.73
N ASN A 416 -8.07 -36.81 -7.27
CA ASN A 416 -7.14 -37.55 -8.13
C ASN A 416 -7.02 -36.92 -9.52
N GLU A 417 -8.14 -36.45 -10.07
CA GLU A 417 -8.19 -35.77 -11.37
C GLU A 417 -9.07 -34.50 -11.25
N PRO A 418 -8.47 -33.33 -11.00
CA PRO A 418 -9.21 -32.08 -10.83
C PRO A 418 -10.09 -31.74 -12.04
N CYS A 419 -11.29 -31.21 -11.78
CA CYS A 419 -12.32 -30.91 -12.78
C CYS A 419 -12.97 -32.16 -13.45
N SER A 420 -12.79 -33.36 -12.90
CA SER A 420 -13.40 -34.60 -13.41
C SER A 420 -14.81 -34.85 -12.85
N ALA A 421 -15.09 -34.40 -11.62
CA ALA A 421 -16.33 -34.72 -10.94
C ALA A 421 -17.52 -33.87 -11.43
N TYR A 422 -18.70 -34.51 -11.47
CA TYR A 422 -19.96 -33.79 -11.62
C TYR A 422 -20.29 -33.01 -10.34
N ARG A 423 -20.66 -31.73 -10.49
CA ARG A 423 -20.96 -30.84 -9.37
C ARG A 423 -22.45 -30.51 -9.30
N LEU A 424 -22.97 -30.43 -8.07
CA LEU A 424 -24.36 -30.09 -7.81
C LEU A 424 -24.53 -28.60 -7.49
N PRO A 425 -25.62 -27.95 -7.95
CA PRO A 425 -25.91 -26.57 -7.58
C PRO A 425 -26.32 -26.47 -6.10
N SER A 426 -25.96 -25.35 -5.47
CA SER A 426 -26.43 -24.97 -4.14
C SER A 426 -27.95 -24.89 -4.07
N ASP A 427 -28.53 -25.06 -2.89
CA ASP A 427 -29.97 -24.93 -2.69
C ASP A 427 -30.47 -23.51 -3.01
N GLU A 428 -29.64 -22.49 -2.72
CA GLU A 428 -29.89 -21.09 -3.08
C GLU A 428 -29.74 -20.88 -4.60
N GLY A 429 -30.80 -21.20 -5.34
CA GLY A 429 -30.91 -21.06 -6.79
C GLY A 429 -31.10 -22.37 -7.56
N ARG A 430 -31.47 -23.45 -6.87
CA ARG A 430 -31.73 -24.79 -7.45
C ARG A 430 -32.96 -24.87 -8.37
N GLY A 431 -33.76 -23.81 -8.44
CA GLY A 431 -35.01 -23.72 -9.21
C GLY A 431 -36.18 -24.47 -8.58
N TYR A 432 -37.34 -24.48 -9.24
CA TYR A 432 -38.54 -25.18 -8.77
C TYR A 432 -38.48 -26.69 -9.06
N ARG A 433 -38.74 -27.53 -8.05
CA ARG A 433 -39.00 -28.98 -8.19
C ARG A 433 -40.50 -29.22 -7.99
N GLY A 434 -41.13 -29.97 -8.88
CA GLY A 434 -42.59 -30.10 -8.95
C GLY A 434 -43.29 -30.60 -7.67
N SER A 435 -44.48 -30.01 -7.45
CA SER A 435 -45.70 -30.46 -6.73
C SER A 435 -45.68 -30.88 -5.26
N ALA A 436 -44.54 -31.05 -4.59
CA ALA A 436 -44.54 -31.47 -3.17
C ALA A 436 -44.25 -30.35 -2.15
N ASP A 437 -43.56 -29.27 -2.56
CA ASP A 437 -43.18 -28.19 -1.64
C ASP A 437 -43.85 -26.86 -2.05
N HIS A 438 -44.71 -26.33 -1.18
CA HIS A 438 -45.29 -24.99 -1.29
C HIS A 438 -44.30 -23.86 -0.95
N GLU A 439 -43.04 -24.19 -0.63
CA GLU A 439 -42.02 -23.20 -0.25
C GLU A 439 -41.34 -22.57 -1.48
N VAL A 440 -41.19 -21.24 -1.45
CA VAL A 440 -40.45 -20.49 -2.46
C VAL A 440 -38.97 -20.85 -2.34
N ALA A 441 -38.38 -21.38 -3.42
CA ALA A 441 -36.97 -21.76 -3.43
C ALA A 441 -36.07 -20.56 -3.05
N PRO A 442 -35.07 -20.77 -2.17
CA PRO A 442 -34.16 -19.70 -1.77
C PRO A 442 -33.35 -19.23 -2.98
N MET A 443 -33.07 -17.92 -3.04
CA MET A 443 -32.27 -17.30 -4.08
C MET A 443 -31.18 -16.43 -3.45
N TYR A 444 -29.99 -16.50 -4.02
CA TYR A 444 -28.88 -15.62 -3.66
C TYR A 444 -28.93 -14.34 -4.48
N LEU A 445 -29.19 -13.21 -3.82
CA LEU A 445 -29.58 -11.97 -4.50
C LEU A 445 -28.45 -11.31 -5.30
N TRP A 446 -27.19 -11.47 -4.90
CA TRP A 446 -26.06 -10.90 -5.64
C TRP A 446 -25.98 -11.47 -7.07
N ASN A 447 -26.12 -12.79 -7.23
CA ASN A 447 -26.07 -13.43 -8.54
C ASN A 447 -27.23 -12.97 -9.44
N GLN A 448 -28.44 -12.82 -8.87
CA GLN A 448 -29.60 -12.37 -9.65
C GLN A 448 -29.46 -10.92 -10.08
N ALA A 449 -29.00 -10.04 -9.18
CA ALA A 449 -28.77 -8.63 -9.48
C ALA A 449 -27.74 -8.46 -10.61
N MET A 450 -26.61 -9.16 -10.52
CA MET A 450 -25.57 -9.11 -11.56
C MET A 450 -26.04 -9.71 -12.88
N PHE A 451 -26.85 -10.77 -12.84
CA PHE A 451 -27.43 -11.37 -14.03
C PHE A 451 -28.33 -10.36 -14.78
N VAL A 452 -29.22 -9.65 -14.07
CA VAL A 452 -30.06 -8.61 -14.68
C VAL A 452 -29.21 -7.53 -15.37
N ILE A 453 -28.16 -7.03 -14.71
CA ILE A 453 -27.26 -6.03 -15.29
C ILE A 453 -26.60 -6.56 -16.58
N ALA A 454 -26.04 -7.77 -16.53
CA ALA A 454 -25.39 -8.37 -17.70
C ALA A 454 -26.36 -8.56 -18.87
N GLN A 455 -27.58 -9.03 -18.59
CA GLN A 455 -28.60 -9.23 -19.63
C GLN A 455 -29.01 -7.91 -20.29
N LEU A 456 -29.24 -6.85 -19.50
CA LEU A 456 -29.57 -5.52 -20.03
C LEU A 456 -28.46 -4.97 -20.95
N LEU A 457 -27.20 -5.18 -20.57
CA LEU A 457 -26.05 -4.80 -21.39
C LEU A 457 -25.96 -5.61 -22.68
N THR A 458 -26.05 -6.95 -22.61
CA THR A 458 -25.90 -7.82 -23.79
C THR A 458 -27.08 -7.73 -24.75
N ALA A 459 -28.27 -7.37 -24.26
CA ALA A 459 -29.44 -7.09 -25.09
C ALA A 459 -29.40 -5.70 -25.75
N GLY A 460 -28.39 -4.86 -25.44
CA GLY A 460 -28.31 -3.48 -25.94
C GLY A 460 -29.33 -2.51 -25.33
N LEU A 461 -30.07 -2.95 -24.30
CA LEU A 461 -31.09 -2.15 -23.62
C LEU A 461 -30.48 -1.10 -22.70
N LEU A 462 -29.31 -1.40 -22.12
CA LEU A 462 -28.51 -0.49 -21.30
C LEU A 462 -27.15 -0.28 -21.96
N HIS A 463 -26.70 0.97 -22.04
CA HIS A 463 -25.36 1.27 -22.54
C HIS A 463 -24.33 1.39 -21.39
N ILE A 464 -23.06 1.07 -21.65
CA ILE A 464 -21.99 1.15 -20.64
C ILE A 464 -21.86 2.54 -20.02
N ASN A 465 -22.12 3.60 -20.79
CA ASN A 465 -22.07 4.99 -20.32
C ASN A 465 -23.21 5.33 -19.34
N GLU A 466 -24.28 4.54 -19.30
CA GLU A 466 -25.41 4.76 -18.40
C GLU A 466 -25.27 3.97 -17.11
N LEU A 467 -24.56 2.85 -17.17
CA LEU A 467 -24.13 2.06 -16.02
C LEU A 467 -22.91 2.70 -15.32
N ASP A 468 -22.05 3.39 -16.08
CA ASP A 468 -20.93 4.18 -15.57
C ASP A 468 -20.97 5.65 -16.11
N PRO A 469 -21.92 6.48 -15.65
CA PRO A 469 -22.06 7.89 -16.05
C PRO A 469 -20.79 8.73 -15.94
N ILE A 470 -19.92 8.43 -14.98
CA ILE A 470 -18.67 9.17 -14.75
C ILE A 470 -17.47 8.60 -15.54
N ARG A 471 -17.72 7.58 -16.38
CA ARG A 471 -16.76 6.91 -17.27
C ARG A 471 -15.48 6.46 -16.57
N ARG A 472 -15.59 5.84 -15.39
CA ARG A 472 -14.44 5.28 -14.66
C ARG A 472 -13.69 4.21 -15.43
N TYR A 473 -14.37 3.48 -16.32
CA TYR A 473 -13.74 2.51 -17.22
C TYR A 473 -12.65 3.13 -18.11
N LEU A 474 -12.66 4.46 -18.27
CA LEU A 474 -11.59 5.21 -18.93
C LEU A 474 -10.52 5.70 -17.94
N PRO A 475 -9.26 5.79 -18.37
CA PRO A 475 -8.22 6.51 -17.63
C PRO A 475 -8.64 7.96 -17.36
N SER A 476 -8.20 8.53 -16.23
CA SER A 476 -8.61 9.88 -15.79
C SER A 476 -8.44 10.97 -16.85
N TYR A 477 -7.42 10.90 -17.70
CA TYR A 477 -7.17 11.88 -18.78
C TYR A 477 -8.14 11.77 -19.97
N ASN A 478 -8.87 10.65 -20.10
CA ASN A 478 -9.87 10.42 -21.16
C ASN A 478 -11.31 10.61 -20.65
N ARG A 479 -11.50 10.92 -19.37
CA ARG A 479 -12.84 11.12 -18.80
C ARG A 479 -13.42 12.48 -19.21
N PRO A 480 -14.76 12.60 -19.32
CA PRO A 480 -15.40 13.88 -19.59
C PRO A 480 -15.02 14.92 -18.53
N ARG A 481 -14.75 16.15 -18.98
CA ARG A 481 -14.51 17.26 -18.06
C ARG A 481 -15.82 17.64 -17.38
N ARG A 482 -15.88 17.49 -16.06
CA ARG A 482 -17.00 18.01 -15.26
C ARG A 482 -16.96 19.53 -15.30
N ALA A 483 -18.09 20.16 -15.60
CA ALA A 483 -18.25 21.61 -15.48
C ALA A 483 -18.26 21.98 -13.99
N GLY A 484 -17.12 22.40 -13.46
CA GLY A 484 -16.98 22.78 -12.05
C GLY A 484 -15.61 23.36 -11.75
N ARG A 485 -15.55 24.21 -10.72
CA ARG A 485 -14.29 24.85 -10.26
C ARG A 485 -13.47 23.99 -9.29
N TYR A 486 -13.99 22.84 -8.87
CA TYR A 486 -13.35 21.96 -7.90
C TYR A 486 -12.43 20.96 -8.58
N SER A 487 -11.40 20.50 -7.86
CA SER A 487 -10.47 19.54 -8.44
C SER A 487 -11.18 18.22 -8.74
N ALA A 488 -10.81 17.62 -9.88
CA ALA A 488 -11.21 16.28 -10.26
C ALA A 488 -10.02 15.56 -10.87
N PHE A 489 -10.01 14.23 -10.73
CA PHE A 489 -9.05 13.36 -11.41
C PHE A 489 -9.36 13.33 -12.90
N GLN A 490 -8.82 14.31 -13.63
CA GLN A 490 -9.04 14.51 -15.07
C GLN A 490 -7.74 14.40 -15.88
N GLY A 491 -6.65 13.97 -15.24
CA GLY A 491 -5.37 13.70 -15.87
C GLY A 491 -4.67 14.92 -16.47
N THR A 492 -3.36 14.80 -16.66
CA THR A 492 -2.53 15.79 -17.37
C THR A 492 -1.85 15.13 -18.56
N HIS A 493 -1.69 15.89 -19.64
CA HIS A 493 -0.99 15.52 -20.87
C HIS A 493 0.35 14.81 -20.63
N THR A 494 0.80 14.05 -21.63
CA THR A 494 2.13 13.41 -21.73
C THR A 494 3.33 14.38 -21.62
N ASP A 495 3.08 15.69 -21.56
CA ASP A 495 4.08 16.76 -21.44
C ASP A 495 3.89 17.59 -20.15
N LEU A 496 3.66 16.91 -19.01
CA LEU A 496 3.56 17.56 -17.71
C LEU A 496 4.87 18.28 -17.36
N VAL A 497 4.76 19.56 -16.99
CA VAL A 497 5.87 20.39 -16.51
C VAL A 497 5.58 20.81 -15.08
N VAL A 498 6.48 20.47 -14.15
CA VAL A 498 6.39 20.91 -12.76
C VAL A 498 6.83 22.36 -12.66
N GLN A 499 5.95 23.23 -12.17
CA GLN A 499 6.25 24.64 -11.97
C GLN A 499 6.93 24.83 -10.62
N ILE A 500 7.97 25.67 -10.58
CA ILE A 500 8.76 25.90 -9.37
C ILE A 500 8.79 27.40 -9.08
N VAL A 501 8.43 27.75 -7.85
CA VAL A 501 8.52 29.10 -7.30
C VAL A 501 9.60 29.09 -6.23
N LEU A 502 10.59 29.99 -6.37
CA LEU A 502 11.67 30.14 -5.41
C LEU A 502 11.39 31.33 -4.49
N ILE A 503 11.18 31.07 -3.21
CA ILE A 503 10.95 32.10 -2.19
C ILE A 503 12.18 32.27 -1.32
N ALA A 504 12.74 33.46 -1.25
CA ALA A 504 13.83 33.82 -0.34
C ALA A 504 13.25 34.45 0.94
N GLU A 505 13.70 34.03 2.12
CA GLU A 505 13.14 34.53 3.38
C GLU A 505 13.41 36.03 3.65
N SER A 506 14.45 36.61 3.05
CA SER A 506 14.85 38.02 3.23
C SER A 506 15.23 38.68 1.89
N MET A 507 15.14 40.02 1.83
CA MET A 507 15.63 40.81 0.68
C MET A 507 17.15 40.67 0.51
N ARG A 508 17.89 40.54 1.61
CA ARG A 508 19.33 40.33 1.60
C ARG A 508 19.69 39.03 0.89
N LEU A 509 19.00 37.94 1.22
CA LEU A 509 19.16 36.64 0.58
C LEU A 509 18.78 36.70 -0.91
N GLN A 510 17.69 37.38 -1.26
CA GLN A 510 17.29 37.58 -2.66
C GLN A 510 18.39 38.30 -3.46
N ALA A 511 18.91 39.42 -2.96
CA ALA A 511 19.98 40.17 -3.63
C ALA A 511 21.22 39.28 -3.85
N MET A 512 21.57 38.46 -2.86
CA MET A 512 22.67 37.51 -2.99
C MET A 512 22.40 36.41 -4.03
N MET A 513 21.20 35.82 -4.04
CA MET A 513 20.85 34.81 -5.06
C MET A 513 20.89 35.38 -6.48
N ALA A 514 20.55 36.67 -6.64
CA ALA A 514 20.63 37.37 -7.91
C ALA A 514 22.07 37.47 -8.44
N THR A 515 23.09 37.56 -7.57
CA THR A 515 24.51 37.56 -7.99
C THR A 515 24.93 36.24 -8.64
N TYR A 516 24.27 35.13 -8.28
CA TYR A 516 24.44 33.81 -8.91
C TYR A 516 23.51 33.60 -10.12
N GLY A 517 22.78 34.64 -10.56
CA GLY A 517 21.85 34.56 -11.68
C GLY A 517 20.58 33.74 -11.38
N ILE A 518 20.23 33.57 -10.10
CA ILE A 518 19.03 32.88 -9.62
C ILE A 518 17.99 33.91 -9.24
N GLN A 519 16.85 33.90 -9.92
CA GLN A 519 15.73 34.80 -9.62
C GLN A 519 14.83 34.18 -8.55
N THR A 520 14.68 34.87 -7.42
CA THR A 520 13.79 34.50 -6.31
C THR A 520 12.82 35.64 -6.02
N GLN A 521 11.74 35.36 -5.29
CA GLN A 521 10.82 36.39 -4.76
C GLN A 521 10.84 36.37 -3.24
N THR A 522 10.58 37.51 -2.60
CA THR A 522 10.34 37.57 -1.17
C THR A 522 8.86 37.31 -0.84
N PRO A 523 8.51 36.95 0.41
CA PRO A 523 7.11 36.85 0.84
C PRO A 523 6.30 38.13 0.63
N HIS A 524 6.94 39.29 0.65
CA HIS A 524 6.30 40.57 0.38
C HIS A 524 5.98 40.79 -1.11
N GLU A 525 6.91 40.42 -2.02
CA GLU A 525 6.69 40.57 -3.47
C GLU A 525 5.64 39.63 -4.07
N VAL A 526 5.25 38.58 -3.35
CA VAL A 526 4.21 37.63 -3.81
C VAL A 526 2.80 38.04 -3.36
N GLU A 527 2.66 39.07 -2.54
CA GLU A 527 1.37 39.63 -2.15
C GLU A 527 0.55 40.00 -3.41
N PRO A 528 -0.77 39.70 -3.45
CA PRO A 528 -1.64 39.27 -2.34
C PRO A 528 -1.64 37.76 -2.06
N VAL A 529 -0.76 36.96 -2.69
CA VAL A 529 -0.68 35.52 -2.41
C VAL A 529 0.05 35.29 -1.10
N GLN A 530 -0.57 34.57 -0.17
CA GLN A 530 0.02 34.23 1.11
C GLN A 530 0.81 32.93 1.03
N ILE A 531 2.02 32.94 1.57
CA ILE A 531 2.85 31.74 1.73
C ILE A 531 2.57 31.15 3.11
N LEU A 532 2.04 29.93 3.15
CA LEU A 532 1.72 29.21 4.38
C LEU A 532 2.57 27.94 4.54
N SER A 533 2.73 27.48 5.78
CA SER A 533 3.26 26.15 6.05
C SER A 533 2.20 25.07 5.78
N SER A 534 2.66 23.84 5.56
CA SER A 534 1.76 22.70 5.37
C SER A 534 0.83 22.48 6.59
N THR A 535 1.34 22.73 7.81
CA THR A 535 0.59 22.63 9.06
C THR A 535 -0.56 23.64 9.15
N GLN A 536 -0.42 24.85 8.61
CA GLN A 536 -1.52 25.81 8.59
C GLN A 536 -2.66 25.32 7.68
N LEU A 537 -2.34 24.70 6.55
CA LEU A 537 -3.34 24.11 5.67
C LEU A 537 -4.04 22.90 6.34
N VAL A 538 -3.33 22.13 7.19
CA VAL A 538 -3.95 21.09 8.01
C VAL A 538 -5.06 21.67 8.90
N LYS A 539 -4.85 22.83 9.55
CA LYS A 539 -5.87 23.49 10.37
C LYS A 539 -7.15 23.81 9.58
N VAL A 540 -7.00 24.24 8.33
CA VAL A 540 -8.14 24.50 7.42
C VAL A 540 -8.91 23.21 7.16
N TYR A 541 -8.20 22.14 6.77
CA TYR A 541 -8.83 20.86 6.48
C TYR A 541 -9.43 20.15 7.69
N GLN A 542 -8.98 20.42 8.92
CA GLN A 542 -9.60 19.86 10.14
C GLN A 542 -11.08 20.26 10.27
N LYS A 543 -11.46 21.42 9.71
CA LYS A 543 -12.86 21.89 9.70
C LYS A 543 -13.74 21.14 8.70
N LEU A 544 -13.14 20.45 7.72
CA LEU A 544 -13.89 19.69 6.72
C LEU A 544 -14.56 18.48 7.36
N GLY A 545 -15.88 18.35 7.16
CA GLY A 545 -16.67 17.25 7.70
C GLY A 545 -16.98 17.34 9.19
N VAL A 546 -16.75 18.48 9.85
CA VAL A 546 -17.19 18.68 11.25
C VAL A 546 -18.72 18.70 11.31
N ASN A 547 -19.29 17.96 12.27
CA ASN A 547 -20.72 17.96 12.53
C ASN A 547 -21.00 17.79 14.03
N ASN A 548 -21.58 18.82 14.65
CA ASN A 548 -21.86 18.82 16.08
C ASN A 548 -23.01 17.88 16.46
N LYS A 549 -24.04 17.72 15.60
CA LYS A 549 -25.19 16.84 15.89
C LYS A 549 -24.78 15.36 15.93
N LEU A 550 -23.86 14.98 15.06
CA LEU A 550 -23.35 13.61 14.94
C LEU A 550 -22.08 13.35 15.75
N ASN A 551 -21.58 14.35 16.50
CA ASN A 551 -20.32 14.32 17.26
C ASN A 551 -19.09 13.98 16.39
N LEU A 552 -19.06 14.46 15.14
CA LEU A 552 -17.96 14.26 14.21
C LEU A 552 -17.00 15.45 14.22
N GLN A 553 -15.72 15.18 14.46
CA GLN A 553 -14.68 16.22 14.59
C GLN A 553 -14.01 16.59 13.26
N GLY A 554 -14.51 16.09 12.13
CA GLY A 554 -13.93 16.35 10.80
C GLY A 554 -12.63 15.60 10.52
N ARG A 555 -11.79 16.14 9.63
CA ARG A 555 -10.52 15.50 9.24
C ARG A 555 -9.55 15.45 10.42
N PRO A 556 -8.94 14.29 10.74
CA PRO A 556 -7.87 14.24 11.73
C PRO A 556 -6.67 15.09 11.30
N ALA A 557 -5.83 15.52 12.25
CA ALA A 557 -4.64 16.36 12.03
C ALA A 557 -3.51 15.63 11.27
N ARG A 558 -3.80 15.22 10.03
CA ARG A 558 -2.90 14.44 9.15
C ARG A 558 -2.10 15.40 8.27
N PRO A 559 -0.78 15.21 8.12
CA PRO A 559 0.04 16.07 7.27
C PRO A 559 -0.42 15.98 5.81
N ILE A 560 -0.24 17.08 5.09
CA ILE A 560 -0.53 17.18 3.66
C ILE A 560 0.75 16.87 2.90
N GLY A 561 0.69 15.93 1.97
CA GLY A 561 1.87 15.49 1.24
C GLY A 561 2.23 16.43 0.10
N SER A 562 3.17 15.97 -0.72
CA SER A 562 3.76 16.76 -1.80
C SER A 562 2.78 17.04 -2.93
N LEU A 563 1.81 16.15 -3.19
CA LEU A 563 0.78 16.43 -4.18
C LEU A 563 -0.19 17.50 -3.67
N GLY A 564 -0.59 17.44 -2.40
CA GLY A 564 -1.42 18.47 -1.79
C GLY A 564 -0.70 19.82 -1.70
N THR A 565 0.56 19.87 -1.28
CA THR A 565 1.31 21.14 -1.17
C THR A 565 1.69 21.75 -2.52
N SER A 566 1.64 20.98 -3.61
CA SER A 566 1.90 21.47 -4.98
C SER A 566 0.68 22.12 -5.66
N LYS A 567 -0.37 22.44 -4.90
CA LYS A 567 -1.56 23.17 -5.36
C LYS A 567 -1.51 24.63 -4.91
N VAL A 568 -2.19 25.48 -5.66
CA VAL A 568 -2.61 26.81 -5.19
C VAL A 568 -4.00 26.68 -4.58
N TYR A 569 -4.22 27.28 -3.41
CA TYR A 569 -5.49 27.21 -2.70
C TYR A 569 -6.22 28.55 -2.72
N ARG A 570 -7.55 28.49 -2.74
CA ARG A 570 -8.43 29.63 -2.45
C ARG A 570 -9.14 29.35 -1.13
N VAL A 571 -8.83 30.15 -0.11
CA VAL A 571 -9.35 30.02 1.26
C VAL A 571 -9.89 31.37 1.69
N CYS A 572 -11.20 31.49 1.97
CA CYS A 572 -11.84 32.75 2.36
C CYS A 572 -11.49 33.95 1.45
N GLY A 573 -11.48 33.72 0.13
CA GLY A 573 -11.10 34.72 -0.88
C GLY A 573 -9.58 34.95 -1.03
N MET A 574 -8.76 34.54 -0.06
CA MET A 574 -7.31 34.63 -0.11
C MET A 574 -6.72 33.57 -1.06
N THR A 575 -5.65 33.93 -1.77
CA THR A 575 -4.86 32.96 -2.53
C THR A 575 -3.71 32.49 -1.67
N VAL A 576 -3.55 31.19 -1.53
CA VAL A 576 -2.57 30.57 -0.64
C VAL A 576 -1.68 29.62 -1.45
N LEU A 577 -0.37 29.70 -1.23
CA LEU A 577 0.61 28.72 -1.69
C LEU A 577 1.32 28.13 -0.48
N CYS A 578 1.44 26.80 -0.44
CA CYS A 578 2.11 26.10 0.65
C CYS A 578 3.49 25.62 0.23
N TYR A 579 4.47 25.70 1.13
CA TYR A 579 5.74 24.99 0.94
C TYR A 579 5.66 23.55 1.50
N PRO A 580 6.36 22.57 0.88
CA PRO A 580 6.35 21.19 1.35
C PRO A 580 6.98 20.99 2.75
N LEU A 581 6.62 19.89 3.41
CA LEU A 581 7.07 19.52 4.76
C LEU A 581 8.61 19.50 4.92
N ILE A 582 9.36 19.20 3.85
CA ILE A 582 10.83 19.18 3.88
C ILE A 582 11.46 20.55 4.21
N PHE A 583 10.71 21.65 4.06
CA PHE A 583 11.13 23.02 4.42
C PHE A 583 10.52 23.51 5.73
N GLU A 584 9.70 22.69 6.37
CA GLU A 584 9.13 22.97 7.68
C GLU A 584 10.19 22.74 8.76
N VAL A 585 10.16 23.55 9.82
CA VAL A 585 11.06 23.36 10.97
C VAL A 585 10.50 22.18 11.78
N SER A 586 10.80 20.95 11.35
CA SER A 586 10.44 19.74 12.07
C SER A 586 11.26 19.62 13.35
N GLU A 587 10.70 18.94 14.36
CA GLU A 587 11.43 18.55 15.56
C GLU A 587 12.60 17.61 15.23
N PHE A 588 12.51 16.86 14.13
CA PHE A 588 13.55 15.92 13.68
C PHE A 588 14.57 16.60 12.74
N TYR A 589 15.86 16.29 12.90
CA TYR A 589 16.99 17.09 12.34
C TYR A 589 17.39 16.79 10.88
N LEU A 590 16.76 15.83 10.19
CA LEU A 590 17.23 15.32 8.88
C LEU A 590 17.48 16.43 7.86
N TYR A 591 16.56 17.40 7.77
CA TYR A 591 16.62 18.46 6.76
C TYR A 591 17.66 19.56 7.06
N ARG A 592 18.34 19.49 8.21
CA ARG A 592 19.52 20.33 8.49
C ARG A 592 20.75 19.91 7.68
N ASP A 593 20.75 18.70 7.12
CA ASP A 593 21.75 18.25 6.15
C ASP A 593 21.35 18.68 4.73
N MET A 594 22.11 19.61 4.17
CA MET A 594 21.87 20.18 2.84
C MET A 594 21.95 19.16 1.71
N ALA A 595 22.87 18.19 1.76
CA ALA A 595 22.93 17.17 0.71
C ALA A 595 21.68 16.28 0.73
N LEU A 596 21.20 15.94 1.93
CA LEU A 596 19.96 15.19 2.07
C LEU A 596 18.76 16.01 1.59
N LEU A 597 18.67 17.29 1.95
CA LEU A 597 17.61 18.20 1.49
C LEU A 597 17.60 18.32 -0.04
N ILE A 598 18.76 18.47 -0.69
CA ILE A 598 18.87 18.56 -2.16
C ILE A 598 18.33 17.28 -2.82
N ASP A 599 18.71 16.11 -2.33
CA ASP A 599 18.24 14.83 -2.86
C ASP A 599 16.74 14.63 -2.64
N ASP A 600 16.22 15.11 -1.51
CA ASP A 600 14.79 15.06 -1.21
C ASP A 600 14.00 16.01 -2.11
N ILE A 601 14.49 17.23 -2.38
CA ILE A 601 13.87 18.14 -3.38
C ILE A 601 13.79 17.46 -4.75
N LYS A 602 14.87 16.82 -5.22
CA LYS A 602 14.86 16.10 -6.51
C LYS A 602 13.85 14.96 -6.52
N THR A 603 13.80 14.19 -5.43
CA THR A 603 12.86 13.07 -5.26
C THR A 603 11.42 13.57 -5.25
N GLU A 604 11.13 14.68 -4.59
CA GLU A 604 9.80 15.28 -4.54
C GLU A 604 9.35 15.81 -5.91
N LEU A 605 10.22 16.50 -6.64
CA LEU A 605 9.92 16.96 -8.00
C LEU A 605 9.62 15.78 -8.92
N GLN A 606 10.41 14.70 -8.82
CA GLN A 606 10.17 13.46 -9.56
C GLN A 606 8.85 12.78 -9.17
N PHE A 607 8.54 12.75 -7.87
CA PHE A 607 7.30 12.18 -7.36
C PHE A 607 6.09 12.96 -7.88
N VAL A 608 6.08 14.28 -7.72
CA VAL A 608 5.03 15.16 -8.24
C VAL A 608 4.89 14.99 -9.75
N GLY A 609 5.99 15.05 -10.51
CA GLY A 609 5.97 14.87 -11.96
C GLY A 609 5.44 13.50 -12.42
N LYS A 610 5.68 12.43 -11.66
CA LYS A 610 5.21 11.08 -12.02
C LYS A 610 3.74 10.86 -11.66
N TYR A 611 3.30 11.33 -10.49
CA TYR A 611 2.02 10.95 -9.88
C TYR A 611 0.92 12.01 -9.96
N TRP A 612 1.20 13.20 -10.50
CA TRP A 612 0.17 14.22 -10.71
C TRP A 612 -0.91 13.78 -11.70
N ARG A 613 -2.19 13.87 -11.30
CA ARG A 613 -3.36 13.45 -12.12
C ARG A 613 -4.53 14.44 -12.05
N LEU A 614 -4.29 15.64 -11.55
CA LEU A 614 -5.30 16.69 -11.42
C LEU A 614 -5.23 17.66 -12.60
N SER A 615 -6.32 18.36 -12.86
CA SER A 615 -6.33 19.45 -13.83
C SER A 615 -5.42 20.61 -13.39
N GLY A 616 -4.69 21.20 -14.34
CA GLY A 616 -3.68 22.23 -14.07
C GLY A 616 -2.29 21.67 -13.74
N ARG A 617 -1.28 22.54 -13.79
CA ARG A 617 0.12 22.17 -13.52
C ARG A 617 0.43 22.21 -12.02
N PRO A 618 1.22 21.27 -11.48
CA PRO A 618 1.67 21.35 -10.10
C PRO A 618 2.63 22.52 -9.93
N THR A 619 2.45 23.30 -8.86
CA THR A 619 3.26 24.46 -8.50
C THR A 619 3.92 24.21 -7.15
N VAL A 620 5.23 23.94 -7.18
CA VAL A 620 6.04 23.63 -5.99
C VAL A 620 6.72 24.90 -5.48
N CYS A 621 6.53 25.22 -4.20
CA CYS A 621 7.21 26.32 -3.53
C CYS A 621 8.49 25.81 -2.84
N LEU A 622 9.67 26.27 -3.28
CA LEU A 622 10.94 26.00 -2.61
C LEU A 622 11.33 27.22 -1.76
N LEU A 623 11.45 27.02 -0.45
CA LEU A 623 11.85 28.05 0.50
C LEU A 623 13.37 28.04 0.70
N ILE A 624 14.00 29.20 0.52
CA ILE A 624 15.44 29.40 0.70
C ILE A 624 15.64 30.30 1.93
N ARG A 625 16.49 29.84 2.85
CA ARG A 625 16.83 30.52 4.11
C ARG A 625 18.29 30.95 4.11
N GLU A 626 18.62 31.95 4.91
CA GLU A 626 19.99 32.48 5.06
C GLU A 626 20.94 31.43 5.63
N GLU A 627 20.45 30.51 6.47
CA GLU A 627 21.23 29.39 6.99
C GLU A 627 21.74 28.45 5.88
N HIS A 628 20.99 28.31 4.79
CA HIS A 628 21.39 27.47 3.65
C HIS A 628 22.68 28.00 2.99
N MET A 629 22.89 29.32 2.98
CA MET A 629 24.11 29.92 2.41
C MET A 629 25.35 29.67 3.26
N ARG A 630 25.18 29.45 4.57
CA ARG A 630 26.28 29.17 5.51
C ARG A 630 26.77 27.73 5.42
N ASP A 631 26.06 26.90 4.66
CA ASP A 631 26.38 25.50 4.47
C ASP A 631 27.67 25.32 3.62
N PRO A 632 28.65 24.52 4.08
CA PRO A 632 29.82 24.17 3.27
C PRO A 632 29.46 23.56 1.90
N GLN A 633 28.31 22.90 1.79
CA GLN A 633 27.78 22.29 0.58
C GLN A 633 26.84 23.20 -0.21
N PHE A 634 26.73 24.49 0.12
CA PHE A 634 25.87 25.44 -0.60
C PHE A 634 26.12 25.45 -2.12
N LYS A 635 27.36 25.19 -2.56
CA LYS A 635 27.70 25.02 -3.99
C LYS A 635 26.83 23.96 -4.68
N LYS A 636 26.53 22.84 -4.02
CA LYS A 636 25.64 21.79 -4.56
C LYS A 636 24.20 22.28 -4.71
N MET A 637 23.75 23.20 -3.86
CA MET A 637 22.44 23.83 -3.99
C MET A 637 22.39 24.77 -5.20
N LEU A 638 23.48 25.50 -5.48
CA LEU A 638 23.62 26.28 -6.70
C LEU A 638 23.58 25.38 -7.96
N ASP A 639 24.22 24.22 -7.92
CA ASP A 639 24.16 23.23 -9.01
C ASP A 639 22.72 22.74 -9.24
N LEU A 640 21.95 22.51 -8.17
CA LEU A 640 20.52 22.21 -8.26
C LEU A 640 19.76 23.37 -8.94
N PHE A 641 19.93 24.61 -8.50
CA PHE A 641 19.24 25.76 -9.11
C PHE A 641 19.62 25.95 -10.58
N ALA A 642 20.89 25.75 -10.95
CA ALA A 642 21.34 25.78 -12.34
C ALA A 642 20.68 24.67 -13.17
N MET A 643 20.54 23.47 -12.62
CA MET A 643 19.81 22.37 -13.23
C MET A 643 18.32 22.72 -13.44
N LEU A 644 17.65 23.25 -12.42
CA LEU A 644 16.27 23.70 -12.53
C LEU A 644 16.09 24.81 -13.60
N LYS A 645 17.05 25.73 -13.72
CA LYS A 645 17.04 26.81 -14.72
C LYS A 645 17.18 26.29 -16.15
N LYS A 646 17.89 25.17 -16.35
CA LYS A 646 17.98 24.48 -17.66
C LYS A 646 16.66 23.81 -18.09
N GLY A 647 15.66 23.73 -17.20
CA GLY A 647 14.33 23.19 -17.49
C GLY A 647 14.15 21.70 -17.20
N TYR A 648 15.17 21.04 -16.64
CA TYR A 648 15.12 19.62 -16.27
C TYR A 648 15.77 19.40 -14.92
N CYS A 649 15.08 18.66 -14.04
CA CYS A 649 15.63 18.11 -12.80
C CYS A 649 15.73 16.60 -12.97
N ASP A 650 16.94 16.09 -13.21
CA ASP A 650 17.18 14.70 -13.62
C ASP A 650 16.30 14.30 -14.83
N LYS A 651 15.24 13.51 -14.61
CA LYS A 651 14.30 13.07 -15.66
C LYS A 651 13.00 13.88 -15.72
N THR A 652 12.84 14.85 -14.83
CA THR A 652 11.60 15.60 -14.65
C THR A 652 11.68 16.95 -15.35
N LYS A 653 10.70 17.25 -16.22
CA LYS A 653 10.56 18.57 -16.83
C LYS A 653 10.10 19.59 -15.79
N VAL A 654 10.86 20.66 -15.64
CA VAL A 654 10.60 21.71 -14.65
C VAL A 654 10.60 23.08 -15.29
N ARG A 655 9.86 24.03 -14.71
CA ARG A 655 9.87 25.44 -15.13
C ARG A 655 9.91 26.33 -13.89
N ILE A 656 11.01 27.04 -13.71
CA ILE A 656 11.08 28.13 -12.74
C ILE A 656 10.36 29.36 -13.31
N GLY A 657 9.65 30.09 -12.47
CA GLY A 657 9.09 31.39 -12.83
C GLY A 657 8.60 32.15 -11.60
N ARG A 658 8.28 33.43 -11.82
CA ARG A 658 7.57 34.24 -10.82
C ARG A 658 6.17 33.67 -10.62
N LEU A 659 5.70 33.66 -9.38
CA LEU A 659 4.39 33.09 -9.00
C LEU A 659 3.25 33.72 -9.81
N GLN A 660 3.24 35.04 -9.98
CA GLN A 660 2.20 35.75 -10.74
C GLN A 660 2.05 35.25 -12.19
N ASN A 661 3.14 34.80 -12.80
CA ASN A 661 3.15 34.29 -14.17
C ASN A 661 2.69 32.82 -14.27
N LEU A 662 2.78 32.07 -13.17
CA LEU A 662 2.51 30.63 -13.15
C LEU A 662 1.05 30.33 -12.77
N ILE A 663 0.43 31.15 -11.90
CA ILE A 663 -0.93 30.96 -11.33
C ILE A 663 -1.97 30.60 -12.38
N SER A 664 -1.96 31.25 -13.55
CA SER A 664 -2.97 31.03 -14.61
C SER A 664 -2.98 29.61 -15.18
N SER A 665 -1.88 28.87 -15.00
CA SER A 665 -1.73 27.48 -15.46
C SER A 665 -1.58 26.49 -14.31
N SER A 666 -1.55 26.97 -13.07
CA SER A 666 -1.48 26.17 -11.85
C SER A 666 -2.79 25.42 -11.59
N CYS A 667 -2.70 24.32 -10.84
CA CYS A 667 -3.88 23.69 -10.26
C CYS A 667 -4.37 24.52 -9.06
N ILE A 668 -5.61 25.02 -9.15
CA ILE A 668 -6.25 25.81 -8.11
C ILE A 668 -7.33 24.96 -7.43
N GLU A 669 -7.25 24.83 -6.11
CA GLU A 669 -8.26 24.18 -5.28
C GLU A 669 -9.05 25.23 -4.50
N HIS A 670 -10.39 25.19 -4.63
CA HIS A 670 -11.27 26.08 -3.88
C HIS A 670 -11.76 25.40 -2.60
N LEU A 671 -11.41 25.93 -1.44
CA LEU A 671 -11.83 25.41 -0.12
C LEU A 671 -13.03 26.21 0.41
N ASP A 672 -14.12 26.21 -0.35
CA ASP A 672 -15.27 27.07 -0.09
C ASP A 672 -16.12 26.64 1.12
N PHE A 673 -15.92 25.42 1.63
CA PHE A 673 -16.58 24.92 2.84
C PHE A 673 -16.23 25.74 4.10
N VAL A 674 -15.14 26.51 4.05
CA VAL A 674 -14.71 27.38 5.14
C VAL A 674 -15.60 28.61 5.26
N ASN A 675 -16.12 29.13 4.14
CA ASN A 675 -16.95 30.35 4.13
C ASN A 675 -18.28 30.16 4.87
N THR A 676 -18.74 28.92 5.02
CA THR A 676 -19.95 28.57 5.76
C THR A 676 -19.72 28.41 7.27
N MET A 677 -18.47 28.49 7.74
CA MET A 677 -18.16 28.37 9.16
C MET A 677 -17.80 29.75 9.73
N GLU A 678 -18.54 30.23 10.71
CA GLU A 678 -18.21 31.42 11.52
C GLU A 678 -16.96 31.12 12.36
N THR A 679 -15.78 31.15 11.74
CA THR A 679 -14.51 30.86 12.45
C THR A 679 -13.41 31.80 12.02
N ASP A 680 -12.83 32.52 12.98
CA ASP A 680 -11.52 33.14 12.83
C ASP A 680 -10.46 32.05 12.71
N LEU A 681 -10.09 31.71 11.48
CA LEU A 681 -8.92 30.88 11.23
C LEU A 681 -7.67 31.73 11.42
N ASP A 682 -7.01 31.60 12.56
CA ASP A 682 -5.70 32.20 12.82
C ASP A 682 -4.61 31.45 12.02
N LEU A 683 -4.49 31.84 10.74
CA LEU A 683 -3.50 31.33 9.80
C LEU A 683 -2.24 32.19 9.86
N THR A 684 -1.15 31.62 10.39
CA THR A 684 0.13 32.32 10.47
C THR A 684 0.84 32.30 9.13
N GLN A 685 0.97 33.47 8.49
CA GLN A 685 1.72 33.63 7.25
C GLN A 685 3.23 33.55 7.49
N PHE A 686 3.96 32.96 6.55
CA PHE A 686 5.41 33.07 6.49
C PHE A 686 5.78 34.52 6.12
N LYS A 687 6.27 35.29 7.10
CA LYS A 687 6.64 36.69 6.93
C LYS A 687 8.09 36.82 6.46
N GLN A 688 8.35 37.88 5.70
CA GLN A 688 9.70 38.26 5.34
C GLN A 688 10.52 38.56 6.60
N LEU A 689 11.71 37.97 6.70
CA LEU A 689 12.69 38.27 7.74
C LEU A 689 13.18 39.71 7.55
N GLN A 690 13.03 40.53 8.58
CA GLN A 690 13.53 41.90 8.64
C GLN A 690 14.80 41.93 9.49
N HIS A 691 15.82 42.64 9.03
CA HIS A 691 17.06 42.86 9.77
C HIS A 691 17.09 44.32 10.21
N ASP A 692 17.33 44.56 11.51
CA ASP A 692 17.37 45.91 12.10
C ASP A 692 18.51 46.78 11.54
N TYR A 693 19.49 46.18 10.86
CA TYR A 693 20.66 46.86 10.29
C TYR A 693 20.84 46.51 8.81
N ILE A 694 20.67 47.51 7.93
CA ILE A 694 20.86 47.44 6.46
C ILE A 694 22.33 47.73 6.09
N GLY A 695 23.27 47.47 7.00
CA GLY A 695 24.69 47.47 6.64
C GLY A 695 24.92 46.34 5.65
N TYR A 696 25.47 46.64 4.47
CA TYR A 696 25.93 45.65 3.49
C TYR A 696 27.11 44.82 4.05
N GLN A 697 26.93 44.11 5.15
CA GLN A 697 27.76 42.94 5.43
C GLN A 697 27.31 41.86 4.45
N SER A 698 28.18 41.57 3.49
CA SER A 698 27.90 40.54 2.51
C SER A 698 27.66 39.23 3.26
N LEU A 699 26.63 38.46 2.85
CA LEU A 699 26.44 37.11 3.37
C LEU A 699 27.65 36.20 3.07
N THR A 700 28.53 36.59 2.13
CA THR A 700 29.81 35.92 1.86
C THR A 700 30.90 36.20 2.90
N ASP A 701 30.76 37.28 3.68
CA ASP A 701 31.71 37.66 4.72
C ASP A 701 31.37 37.00 6.06
N VAL A 702 30.23 36.29 6.11
CA VAL A 702 29.82 35.48 7.25
C VAL A 702 30.63 34.18 7.24
N PRO A 703 31.36 33.83 8.32
CA PRO A 703 32.16 32.61 8.38
C PRO A 703 31.34 31.37 8.00
N LYS A 704 31.88 30.54 7.10
CA LYS A 704 31.33 29.20 6.85
C LYS A 704 31.28 28.44 8.18
N ALA A 705 30.23 27.66 8.41
CA ALA A 705 30.15 26.83 9.60
C ALA A 705 31.38 25.89 9.65
N PHE A 706 32.26 26.10 10.64
CA PHE A 706 33.37 25.17 10.89
C PHE A 706 32.80 23.84 11.38
N ALA A 707 33.39 22.73 10.94
CA ALA A 707 33.03 21.40 11.44
C ALA A 707 33.50 21.29 12.89
N TYR A 708 32.57 21.34 13.84
CA TYR A 708 32.87 21.17 15.25
C TYR A 708 33.31 19.72 15.53
N THR A 709 34.42 19.58 16.23
CA THR A 709 34.95 18.28 16.68
C THR A 709 35.33 18.39 18.14
N GLU A 710 35.07 17.34 18.90
CA GLU A 710 35.45 17.21 20.30
C GLU A 710 35.95 15.79 20.58
N ASP A 711 36.74 15.65 21.64
CA ASP A 711 37.18 14.35 22.13
C ASP A 711 36.04 13.62 22.83
N VAL A 712 35.69 12.45 22.31
CA VAL A 712 34.57 11.66 22.80
C VAL A 712 34.99 10.95 24.09
N LYS A 713 34.51 11.45 25.23
CA LYS A 713 34.66 10.80 26.55
C LYS A 713 33.33 10.14 26.95
N ASP A 714 33.41 8.92 27.48
CA ASP A 714 32.26 8.22 28.05
C ASP A 714 32.05 8.66 29.51
N TYR A 715 30.82 9.06 29.85
CA TYR A 715 30.41 9.49 31.18
C TYR A 715 29.51 8.47 31.88
N SER A 716 29.35 7.26 31.33
CA SER A 716 28.52 6.18 31.88
C SER A 716 28.84 5.85 33.35
N CYS A 717 30.12 5.92 33.75
CA CYS A 717 30.56 5.71 35.13
C CYS A 717 29.97 6.72 36.12
N MET A 718 29.60 7.93 35.68
CA MET A 718 29.04 8.93 36.57
C MET A 718 27.58 8.68 36.96
N ALA A 719 26.95 7.64 36.39
CA ALA A 719 25.59 7.26 36.78
C ALA A 719 25.47 6.90 38.27
N SER A 720 26.55 6.39 38.89
CA SER A 720 26.63 6.03 40.30
C SER A 720 27.15 7.13 41.23
N GLU A 721 27.61 8.26 40.69
CA GLU A 721 28.22 9.34 41.48
C GLU A 721 27.17 10.21 42.19
N PRO A 722 27.52 10.96 43.25
CA PRO A 722 26.61 11.92 43.87
C PRO A 722 26.06 12.98 42.89
N LEU A 723 24.83 13.44 43.11
CA LEU A 723 24.16 14.40 42.21
C LEU A 723 24.95 15.71 42.06
N ASN A 724 25.60 16.17 43.13
CA ASN A 724 26.40 17.40 43.12
C ASN A 724 27.61 17.29 42.18
N ASP A 725 28.20 16.11 42.05
CA ASP A 725 29.37 15.89 41.19
C ASP A 725 28.96 15.89 39.71
N ILE A 726 27.80 15.32 39.40
CA ILE A 726 27.18 15.41 38.06
C ILE A 726 26.90 16.86 37.70
N LEU A 727 26.30 17.64 38.61
CA LEU A 727 26.00 19.05 38.38
C LEU A 727 27.26 19.90 38.24
N SER A 728 28.31 19.60 39.00
CA SER A 728 29.63 20.22 38.88
C SER A 728 30.24 19.95 37.50
N GLU A 729 30.22 18.69 37.06
CA GLU A 729 30.74 18.32 35.75
C GLU A 729 29.95 18.95 34.60
N ILE A 730 28.62 19.06 34.70
CA ILE A 730 27.79 19.76 33.69
C ILE A 730 28.25 21.22 33.52
N ARG A 731 28.60 21.90 34.62
CA ARG A 731 29.08 23.28 34.61
C ARG A 731 30.48 23.41 34.01
N ASN A 732 31.36 22.47 34.34
CA ASN A 732 32.77 22.50 33.93
C ASN A 732 32.99 21.96 32.50
N SER A 733 32.08 21.11 32.01
CA SER A 733 32.19 20.52 30.69
C SER A 733 32.08 21.56 29.58
N VAL A 734 32.99 21.50 28.61
CA VAL A 734 32.98 22.36 27.42
C VAL A 734 32.36 21.64 26.22
N GLY A 735 32.41 20.31 26.20
CA GLY A 735 31.93 19.47 25.09
C GLY A 735 30.40 19.37 25.05
N LEU A 736 29.86 19.40 23.84
CA LEU A 736 28.43 19.23 23.58
C LEU A 736 27.96 17.80 23.89
N TYR A 737 28.68 16.76 23.43
CA TYR A 737 28.26 15.37 23.70
C TYR A 737 28.42 15.01 25.16
N ALA A 738 29.46 15.53 25.81
CA ALA A 738 29.65 15.38 27.25
C ALA A 738 28.43 15.90 28.01
N LYS A 739 27.99 17.14 27.74
CA LYS A 739 26.75 17.69 28.31
C LYS A 739 25.53 16.84 27.99
N CYS A 740 25.40 16.35 26.75
CA CYS A 740 24.28 15.48 26.37
C CYS A 740 24.21 14.21 27.23
N GLN A 741 25.35 13.53 27.43
CA GLN A 741 25.44 12.33 28.27
C GLN A 741 25.08 12.65 29.74
N LEU A 742 25.64 13.74 30.28
CA LEU A 742 25.39 14.17 31.65
C LEU A 742 23.91 14.50 31.90
N TYR A 743 23.27 15.23 30.99
CA TYR A 743 21.83 15.48 31.05
C TYR A 743 21.02 14.19 30.88
N GLY A 744 21.49 13.23 30.06
CA GLY A 744 20.87 11.91 29.94
C GLY A 744 20.90 11.12 31.25
N ILE A 745 22.02 11.15 31.97
CA ILE A 745 22.16 10.55 33.31
C ILE A 745 21.21 11.25 34.29
N LEU A 746 21.16 12.58 34.26
CA LEU A 746 20.29 13.37 35.12
C LEU A 746 18.80 13.07 34.87
N ILE A 747 18.38 12.91 33.61
CA ILE A 747 17.01 12.51 33.26
C ILE A 747 16.67 11.16 33.87
N LYS A 748 17.58 10.18 33.78
CA LYS A 748 17.34 8.83 34.33
C LYS A 748 17.17 8.84 35.85
N ARG A 749 17.77 9.82 36.54
CA ARG A 749 17.75 9.92 38.01
C ARG A 749 16.61 10.79 38.54
N GLU A 750 16.48 12.00 38.01
CA GLU A 750 15.61 13.06 38.56
C GLU A 750 14.42 13.39 37.64
N GLY A 751 14.44 12.90 36.39
CA GLY A 751 13.42 13.16 35.39
C GLY A 751 13.70 14.38 34.50
N ILE A 752 12.96 14.47 33.39
CA ILE A 752 13.19 15.47 32.33
C ILE A 752 12.79 16.91 32.72
N ASN A 753 11.96 17.06 33.75
CA ASN A 753 11.49 18.36 34.24
C ASN A 753 12.30 18.85 35.45
N TYR A 754 13.37 18.16 35.84
CA TYR A 754 14.27 18.65 36.89
C TYR A 754 14.84 20.03 36.52
N GLU A 755 14.93 20.94 37.49
CA GLU A 755 15.37 22.31 37.25
C GLU A 755 16.79 22.54 37.76
N ILE A 756 17.62 23.16 36.91
CA ILE A 756 18.94 23.65 37.27
C ILE A 756 18.91 25.17 37.09
N ASN A 757 19.10 25.93 38.17
CA ASN A 757 19.07 27.39 38.16
C ASN A 757 17.79 27.98 37.51
N GLY A 758 16.62 27.36 37.73
CA GLY A 758 15.33 27.81 37.21
C GLY A 758 15.06 27.51 35.74
N THR A 759 15.91 26.71 35.08
CA THR A 759 15.67 26.20 33.72
C THR A 759 15.57 24.67 33.77
N THR A 760 14.59 24.10 33.06
CA THR A 760 14.39 22.65 33.05
C THR A 760 15.47 21.94 32.23
N VAL A 761 15.79 20.69 32.58
CA VAL A 761 16.68 19.83 31.78
C VAL A 761 16.18 19.70 30.33
N ARG A 762 14.86 19.65 30.13
CA ARG A 762 14.24 19.70 28.80
C ARG A 762 14.68 20.91 27.99
N ASP A 763 14.67 22.10 28.58
CA ASP A 763 15.00 23.33 27.87
C ASP A 763 16.51 23.44 27.61
N TYR A 764 17.34 22.98 28.54
CA TYR A 764 18.78 22.82 28.28
C TYR A 764 19.06 21.85 27.13
N LEU A 765 18.35 20.73 27.05
CA LEU A 765 18.48 19.79 25.94
C LEU A 765 17.98 20.37 24.61
N ARG A 766 16.91 21.16 24.60
CA ARG A 766 16.46 21.86 23.40
C ARG A 766 17.49 22.88 22.91
N ALA A 767 18.08 23.65 23.83
CA ALA A 767 19.15 24.59 23.50
C ALA A 767 20.39 23.87 22.95
N LEU A 768 20.82 22.78 23.61
CA LEU A 768 21.92 21.93 23.13
C LEU A 768 21.61 21.31 21.77
N TYR A 769 20.38 20.84 21.55
CA TYR A 769 19.94 20.29 20.27
C TYR A 769 20.02 21.32 19.13
N GLN A 770 19.58 22.56 19.40
CA GLN A 770 19.69 23.66 18.44
C GLN A 770 21.16 24.00 18.15
N GLN A 771 21.98 24.14 19.19
CA GLN A 771 23.41 24.45 19.07
C GLN A 771 24.20 23.35 18.36
N ALA A 772 23.99 22.08 18.72
CA ALA A 772 24.65 20.94 18.11
C ALA A 772 24.26 20.81 16.63
N GLY A 773 23.01 21.11 16.26
CA GLY A 773 22.59 21.04 14.87
C GLY A 773 23.07 22.21 14.02
N SER A 774 23.24 23.42 14.58
CA SER A 774 23.87 24.54 13.85
C SER A 774 25.35 24.28 13.59
N LEU A 775 26.02 23.59 14.54
CA LEU A 775 27.42 23.14 14.43
C LEU A 775 27.58 21.80 13.69
N ARG A 776 26.46 21.13 13.33
CA ARG A 776 26.42 19.84 12.60
C ARG A 776 27.16 18.71 13.32
N PHE A 777 27.14 18.74 14.65
CA PHE A 777 27.72 17.68 15.45
C PHE A 777 26.69 16.59 15.69
N TRP A 778 26.54 15.71 14.69
CA TRP A 778 25.40 14.79 14.55
C TRP A 778 25.24 13.81 15.70
N MET A 779 26.34 13.42 16.35
CA MET A 779 26.29 12.52 17.49
C MET A 779 25.55 13.15 18.68
N ALA A 780 25.83 14.42 19.01
CA ALA A 780 25.11 15.16 20.05
C ALA A 780 23.65 15.44 19.64
N VAL A 781 23.42 15.79 18.37
CA VAL A 781 22.06 16.01 17.83
C VAL A 781 21.20 14.76 18.01
N ARG A 782 21.70 13.59 17.62
CA ARG A 782 21.03 12.29 17.78
C ARG A 782 20.76 11.95 19.24
N TYR A 783 21.74 12.22 20.11
CA TYR A 783 21.61 11.95 21.54
C TYR A 783 20.49 12.82 22.16
N CYS A 784 20.51 14.14 21.93
CA CYS A 784 19.44 15.03 22.39
C CYS A 784 18.08 14.65 21.80
N SER A 785 18.02 14.38 20.50
CA SER A 785 16.80 13.97 19.79
C SER A 785 16.19 12.70 20.38
N SER A 786 17.04 11.78 20.86
CA SER A 786 16.59 10.57 21.53
C SER A 786 16.00 10.86 22.90
N LEU A 787 16.70 11.65 23.72
CA LEU A 787 16.22 12.03 25.07
C LEU A 787 14.93 12.86 25.04
N LEU A 788 14.71 13.62 23.97
CA LEU A 788 13.50 14.41 23.74
C LEU A 788 12.37 13.60 23.07
N ASN A 789 12.60 12.31 22.78
CA ASN A 789 11.65 11.40 22.14
C ASN A 789 11.12 11.89 20.76
N HIS A 790 11.94 12.61 19.99
CA HIS A 790 11.56 13.11 18.67
C HIS A 790 11.38 11.98 17.64
N THR A 791 10.24 11.99 16.94
CA THR A 791 9.93 10.99 15.91
C THR A 791 10.05 11.55 14.50
N VAL A 792 10.48 10.72 13.56
CA VAL A 792 10.48 11.08 12.12
C VAL A 792 9.06 11.27 11.60
N ASP A 793 8.83 12.39 10.92
CA ASP A 793 7.58 12.64 10.21
C ASP A 793 7.30 11.57 9.15
N SER A 794 6.05 11.11 9.07
CA SER A 794 5.62 10.14 8.05
C SER A 794 6.35 8.79 8.03
N ILE A 795 6.96 8.34 9.14
CA ILE A 795 7.62 7.04 9.25
C ILE A 795 6.70 5.85 8.91
N SER A 796 5.42 5.94 9.31
CA SER A 796 4.45 4.87 9.17
C SER A 796 4.14 4.48 7.71
N PRO A 797 3.85 5.42 6.78
CA PRO A 797 3.75 5.12 5.35
C PRO A 797 4.95 4.35 4.75
N PHE A 798 6.17 4.66 5.18
CA PHE A 798 7.38 3.99 4.70
C PHE A 798 7.47 2.54 5.18
N ILE A 799 7.08 2.26 6.43
CA ILE A 799 6.93 0.89 6.94
C ILE A 799 5.89 0.14 6.11
N THR A 800 4.71 0.72 5.89
CA THR A 800 3.67 0.08 5.08
C THR A 800 4.17 -0.25 3.67
N GLY A 801 4.95 0.66 3.05
CA GLY A 801 5.56 0.42 1.74
C GLY A 801 6.49 -0.81 1.71
N VAL A 802 7.23 -1.06 2.80
CA VAL A 802 8.05 -2.26 2.95
C VAL A 802 7.18 -3.51 3.08
N LEU A 803 6.16 -3.48 3.94
CA LEU A 803 5.26 -4.61 4.20
C LEU A 803 4.52 -5.08 2.95
N VAL A 804 3.98 -4.13 2.19
CA VAL A 804 3.20 -4.42 0.98
C VAL A 804 4.06 -5.07 -0.11
N LYS A 805 5.35 -4.74 -0.18
CA LYS A 805 6.33 -5.42 -1.07
C LYS A 805 6.66 -6.84 -0.62
N GLY A 806 5.93 -7.38 0.37
CA GLY A 806 6.11 -8.75 0.88
C GLY A 806 7.38 -8.91 1.70
N LYS A 807 7.84 -7.83 2.35
CA LYS A 807 9.02 -7.85 3.22
C LYS A 807 8.63 -7.47 4.65
N GLN A 808 9.33 -8.00 5.63
CA GLN A 808 9.16 -7.58 7.03
C GLN A 808 10.28 -6.62 7.44
N ILE A 809 10.04 -5.87 8.51
CA ILE A 809 11.07 -5.03 9.13
C ILE A 809 11.09 -5.30 10.63
N ALA A 810 12.28 -5.28 11.23
CA ALA A 810 12.44 -5.41 12.66
C ALA A 810 13.44 -4.40 13.19
N VAL A 811 13.15 -3.90 14.39
CA VAL A 811 13.96 -2.92 15.11
C VAL A 811 14.37 -3.47 16.46
N GLY A 812 15.56 -3.12 16.91
CA GLY A 812 16.16 -3.68 18.12
C GLY A 812 17.68 -3.62 18.10
N VAL A 813 18.29 -3.75 19.27
CA VAL A 813 19.76 -3.77 19.43
C VAL A 813 20.24 -5.22 19.33
N ILE A 814 21.36 -5.45 18.64
CA ILE A 814 21.92 -6.80 18.45
C ILE A 814 22.21 -7.45 19.82
N GLY A 815 21.79 -8.69 19.98
CA GLY A 815 21.90 -9.45 21.23
C GLY A 815 20.80 -9.16 22.26
N GLN A 816 19.86 -8.26 21.95
CA GLN A 816 18.68 -7.95 22.76
C GLN A 816 17.39 -8.37 22.03
N GLU A 817 16.24 -8.14 22.65
CA GLU A 817 14.93 -8.40 22.03
C GLU A 817 14.71 -7.49 20.81
N GLU A 818 14.14 -8.06 19.74
CA GLU A 818 13.76 -7.33 18.53
C GLU A 818 12.25 -7.30 18.39
N THR A 819 11.69 -6.13 18.07
CA THR A 819 10.28 -5.99 17.72
C THR A 819 10.12 -6.07 16.21
N VAL A 820 9.28 -6.99 15.76
CA VAL A 820 8.94 -7.16 14.33
C VAL A 820 7.72 -6.32 14.00
N PHE A 821 7.82 -5.52 12.94
CA PHE A 821 6.65 -4.90 12.32
C PHE A 821 6.21 -5.82 11.19
N ASP A 822 5.15 -6.57 11.44
CA ASP A 822 4.50 -7.51 10.51
C ASP A 822 3.17 -6.96 9.96
N LYS A 823 2.62 -5.95 10.63
CA LYS A 823 1.44 -5.19 10.22
C LYS A 823 1.71 -3.68 10.25
N PRO A 824 0.93 -2.87 9.51
CA PRO A 824 1.07 -1.41 9.58
C PRO A 824 0.78 -0.88 10.99
N MET A 825 1.69 -0.08 11.54
CA MET A 825 1.57 0.50 12.89
C MET A 825 1.32 2.00 12.83
N THR A 826 0.58 2.52 13.80
CA THR A 826 0.36 3.95 14.00
C THR A 826 1.65 4.65 14.44
N PRO A 827 1.80 5.97 14.21
CA PRO A 827 2.97 6.71 14.68
C PRO A 827 3.25 6.57 16.18
N ALA A 828 2.19 6.53 17.02
CA ALA A 828 2.31 6.37 18.46
C ALA A 828 2.85 4.99 18.86
N GLU A 829 2.38 3.92 18.21
CA GLU A 829 2.90 2.57 18.45
C GLU A 829 4.38 2.46 18.03
N ILE A 830 4.75 3.07 16.89
CA ILE A 830 6.15 3.10 16.43
C ILE A 830 7.01 3.86 17.43
N GLN A 831 6.57 5.04 17.88
CA GLN A 831 7.26 5.82 18.91
C GLN A 831 7.48 4.99 20.18
N SER A 832 6.44 4.32 20.65
CA SER A 832 6.52 3.45 21.83
C SER A 832 7.62 2.41 21.65
N VAL A 833 7.64 1.68 20.52
CA VAL A 833 8.65 0.65 20.26
C VAL A 833 10.07 1.23 20.19
N MET A 834 10.26 2.37 19.52
CA MET A 834 11.59 2.98 19.38
C MET A 834 12.20 3.32 20.74
N TYR A 835 11.38 3.81 21.68
CA TYR A 835 11.85 4.27 22.99
C TYR A 835 11.71 3.22 24.10
N SER A 836 10.90 2.16 23.92
CA SER A 836 10.81 1.05 24.89
C SER A 836 11.78 -0.10 24.58
N THR A 837 12.01 -0.41 23.30
CA THR A 837 12.81 -1.58 22.89
C THR A 837 14.26 -1.21 22.58
N ILE A 838 14.53 -0.01 22.07
CA ILE A 838 15.87 0.36 21.57
C ILE A 838 16.62 1.28 22.54
N GLN A 839 15.99 2.40 22.93
CA GLN A 839 16.62 3.45 23.76
C GLN A 839 17.23 2.92 25.09
N PRO A 840 16.62 1.96 25.81
CA PRO A 840 17.19 1.47 27.07
C PRO A 840 18.55 0.80 26.89
N HIS A 841 18.77 0.14 25.76
CA HIS A 841 20.02 -0.55 25.44
C HIS A 841 21.01 0.34 24.69
N ASN A 842 20.53 1.26 23.84
CA ASN A 842 21.37 2.24 23.17
C ASN A 842 20.58 3.51 22.83
N THR A 843 20.94 4.62 23.49
CA THR A 843 20.24 5.90 23.37
C THR A 843 20.25 6.44 21.94
N VAL A 844 21.38 6.39 21.23
CA VAL A 844 21.48 6.97 19.87
C VAL A 844 20.78 6.10 18.82
N GLN A 845 20.84 4.77 18.97
CA GLN A 845 20.23 3.85 18.00
C GLN A 845 18.71 4.02 17.89
N ALA A 846 18.01 4.45 18.94
CA ALA A 846 16.56 4.71 18.87
C ALA A 846 16.18 5.72 17.77
N VAL A 847 17.06 6.67 17.48
CA VAL A 847 16.87 7.69 16.45
C VAL A 847 17.52 7.26 15.13
N LEU A 848 18.72 6.68 15.18
CA LEU A 848 19.42 6.22 13.98
C LEU A 848 18.67 5.08 13.25
N GLN A 849 18.01 4.19 14.00
CA GLN A 849 17.16 3.16 13.39
C GLN A 849 15.91 3.76 12.72
N GLN A 850 15.36 4.88 13.23
CA GLN A 850 14.29 5.60 12.54
C GLN A 850 14.77 6.19 11.20
N GLU A 851 16.00 6.74 11.15
CA GLU A 851 16.59 7.22 9.89
C GLU A 851 16.73 6.10 8.85
N ILE A 852 17.29 4.95 9.25
CA ILE A 852 17.52 3.83 8.33
C ILE A 852 16.20 3.23 7.87
N LEU A 853 15.22 3.14 8.76
CA LEU A 853 13.87 2.68 8.42
C LEU A 853 13.23 3.61 7.37
N LEU A 854 13.34 4.93 7.54
CA LEU A 854 12.89 5.92 6.57
C LEU A 854 13.58 5.70 5.21
N TYR A 855 14.90 5.57 5.20
CA TYR A 855 15.67 5.37 3.97
C TYR A 855 15.33 4.04 3.30
N CYS A 856 15.18 2.95 4.05
CA CYS A 856 14.77 1.65 3.53
C CYS A 856 13.41 1.73 2.85
N GLY A 857 12.42 2.37 3.48
CA GLY A 857 11.09 2.55 2.90
C GLY A 857 11.08 3.44 1.66
N ARG A 858 11.96 4.45 1.58
CA ARG A 858 12.12 5.27 0.36
C ARG A 858 12.85 4.52 -0.76
N LEU A 859 13.91 3.79 -0.43
CA LEU A 859 14.72 3.02 -1.37
C LEU A 859 13.94 1.83 -1.95
N ILE A 860 13.11 1.15 -1.17
CA ILE A 860 12.32 0.02 -1.70
C ILE A 860 11.27 0.49 -2.71
N GLY A 861 10.72 1.69 -2.53
CA GLY A 861 9.77 2.30 -3.47
C GLY A 861 10.44 2.78 -4.77
N THR A 862 11.66 3.30 -4.68
CA THR A 862 12.37 3.88 -5.84
C THR A 862 13.25 2.87 -6.58
N ASN A 863 13.93 1.99 -5.84
CA ASN A 863 14.90 1.04 -6.36
C ASN A 863 14.75 -0.35 -5.69
N PRO A 864 13.62 -1.05 -5.90
CA PRO A 864 13.28 -2.29 -5.21
C PRO A 864 14.33 -3.41 -5.40
N LYS A 865 15.09 -3.36 -6.51
CA LYS A 865 16.15 -4.33 -6.82
C LYS A 865 17.23 -4.42 -5.74
N MET A 866 17.48 -3.34 -5.00
CA MET A 866 18.45 -3.31 -3.90
C MET A 866 18.10 -4.30 -2.78
N PHE A 867 16.81 -4.59 -2.59
CA PHE A 867 16.30 -5.48 -1.55
C PHE A 867 16.08 -6.92 -2.04
N LYS A 868 16.58 -7.26 -3.24
CA LYS A 868 16.42 -8.60 -3.80
C LYS A 868 17.15 -9.63 -2.97
N GLY A 869 16.42 -10.68 -2.59
CA GLY A 869 16.89 -11.73 -1.69
C GLY A 869 16.88 -11.33 -0.21
N ILE A 870 16.37 -10.15 0.16
CA ILE A 870 16.15 -9.77 1.57
C ILE A 870 14.66 -9.86 1.85
N LEU A 871 14.25 -10.77 2.72
CA LEU A 871 12.86 -10.92 3.13
C LEU A 871 12.53 -10.11 4.39
N LYS A 872 13.38 -10.17 5.42
CA LYS A 872 13.23 -9.39 6.65
C LYS A 872 14.40 -8.41 6.80
N ILE A 873 14.09 -7.12 6.85
CA ILE A 873 15.07 -6.05 7.07
C ILE A 873 15.23 -5.85 8.58
N ARG A 874 16.30 -6.40 9.16
CA ARG A 874 16.62 -6.20 10.59
C ARG A 874 17.53 -5.00 10.75
N ILE A 875 16.99 -3.87 11.22
CA ILE A 875 17.67 -2.57 11.18
C ILE A 875 18.94 -2.56 12.05
N GLY A 876 18.94 -3.25 13.18
CA GLY A 876 20.14 -3.46 14.00
C GLY A 876 21.28 -4.16 13.25
N TRP A 877 20.98 -5.19 12.45
CA TRP A 877 21.97 -5.90 11.63
C TRP A 877 22.39 -5.11 10.39
N VAL A 878 21.49 -4.30 9.82
CA VAL A 878 21.86 -3.36 8.75
C VAL A 878 22.88 -2.33 9.26
N LEU A 879 22.69 -1.81 10.48
CA LEU A 879 23.68 -0.95 11.14
C LEU A 879 25.03 -1.65 11.32
N GLU A 880 25.03 -2.92 11.69
CA GLU A 880 26.26 -3.70 11.83
C GLU A 880 26.97 -3.91 10.50
N ALA A 881 26.22 -4.19 9.43
CA ALA A 881 26.76 -4.25 8.07
C ALA A 881 27.41 -2.92 7.64
N MET A 882 26.83 -1.78 8.02
CA MET A 882 27.40 -0.46 7.76
C MET A 882 28.67 -0.23 8.56
N LYS A 883 28.72 -0.63 9.83
CA LYS A 883 29.94 -0.55 10.66
C LYS A 883 31.07 -1.40 10.08
N LEU A 884 30.77 -2.63 9.65
CA LEU A 884 31.72 -3.51 8.98
C LEU A 884 32.26 -2.88 7.68
N TYR A 885 31.39 -2.29 6.87
CA TYR A 885 31.81 -1.56 5.66
C TYR A 885 32.76 -0.41 6.00
N LEU A 886 32.43 0.42 7.00
CA LEU A 886 33.28 1.53 7.42
C LEU A 886 34.65 1.04 7.89
N GLN A 887 34.71 0.01 8.73
CA GLN A 887 35.95 -0.58 9.22
C GLN A 887 36.84 -1.14 8.10
N MET A 888 36.23 -1.67 7.03
CA MET A 888 36.97 -2.26 5.91
C MET A 888 37.52 -1.22 4.92
N PHE A 889 36.82 -0.10 4.71
CA PHE A 889 37.09 0.79 3.56
C PHE A 889 37.38 2.25 3.91
N VAL A 890 37.01 2.72 5.10
CA VAL A 890 37.18 4.12 5.49
C VAL A 890 38.39 4.23 6.42
N LYS A 891 39.34 5.11 6.09
CA LYS A 891 40.47 5.46 6.97
C LYS A 891 39.98 6.42 8.07
N ASP A 892 40.53 6.30 9.27
CA ASP A 892 40.18 7.13 10.43
C ASP A 892 38.67 7.14 10.72
N THR A 893 38.08 5.94 10.77
CA THR A 893 36.64 5.76 10.98
C THR A 893 36.16 6.45 12.25
N LYS A 894 35.15 7.31 12.11
CA LYS A 894 34.39 7.87 13.23
C LYS A 894 33.27 6.89 13.65
N PRO A 895 32.69 7.04 14.85
CA PRO A 895 31.45 6.36 15.20
C PRO A 895 30.36 6.65 14.16
N ILE A 896 29.55 5.63 13.81
CA ILE A 896 28.48 5.76 12.80
C ILE A 896 27.49 6.89 13.16
N GLU A 897 27.32 7.10 14.45
CA GLU A 897 26.50 8.11 15.11
C GLU A 897 26.93 9.55 14.80
N ASN A 898 28.15 9.78 14.33
CA ASN A 898 28.68 11.12 14.04
C ASN A 898 28.75 11.46 12.55
N TYR A 899 28.38 10.55 11.65
CA TYR A 899 28.27 10.86 10.22
C TYR A 899 26.97 11.61 9.92
N SER A 900 26.99 12.46 8.90
CA SER A 900 25.80 13.20 8.49
C SER A 900 24.66 12.27 8.02
N PRO A 901 23.39 12.69 8.16
CA PRO A 901 22.25 11.93 7.62
C PRO A 901 22.41 11.48 6.17
N TYR A 902 22.98 12.33 5.30
CA TYR A 902 23.28 11.99 3.91
C TYR A 902 24.32 10.88 3.81
N GLU A 903 25.42 10.94 4.57
CA GLU A 903 26.45 9.89 4.57
C GLU A 903 25.90 8.56 5.07
N VAL A 904 25.10 8.56 6.15
CA VAL A 904 24.40 7.37 6.66
C VAL A 904 23.53 6.74 5.55
N ARG A 905 22.80 7.56 4.77
CA ARG A 905 22.04 7.07 3.61
C ARG A 905 22.96 6.48 2.53
N GLN A 906 24.12 7.07 2.24
CA GLN A 906 25.07 6.53 1.26
C GLN A 906 25.67 5.20 1.71
N PHE A 907 26.01 5.05 2.98
CA PHE A 907 26.50 3.78 3.53
C PHE A 907 25.44 2.68 3.44
N LEU A 908 24.17 3.02 3.71
CA LEU A 908 23.06 2.08 3.54
C LEU A 908 22.95 1.62 2.08
N ILE A 909 23.01 2.54 1.12
CA ILE A 909 22.98 2.21 -0.31
C ILE A 909 24.15 1.28 -0.66
N LYS A 910 25.38 1.60 -0.21
CA LYS A 910 26.56 0.76 -0.43
C LYS A 910 26.40 -0.65 0.11
N VAL A 911 25.92 -0.80 1.35
CA VAL A 911 25.68 -2.13 1.96
C VAL A 911 24.60 -2.89 1.18
N LEU A 912 23.51 -2.24 0.80
CA LEU A 912 22.43 -2.87 0.02
C LEU A 912 22.84 -3.23 -1.42
N THR A 913 23.87 -2.61 -1.99
CA THR A 913 24.38 -2.89 -3.34
C THR A 913 25.70 -3.65 -3.37
N VAL A 914 26.08 -4.32 -2.26
CA VAL A 914 27.35 -5.07 -2.15
C VAL A 914 27.64 -5.98 -3.35
N LYS A 915 26.63 -6.60 -3.97
CA LYS A 915 26.79 -7.44 -5.17
C LYS A 915 27.33 -6.69 -6.40
N GLU A 916 27.05 -5.40 -6.51
CA GLU A 916 27.39 -4.57 -7.68
C GLU A 916 28.86 -4.11 -7.65
N TRP A 917 29.39 -3.81 -6.46
CA TRP A 917 30.73 -3.24 -6.31
C TRP A 917 31.76 -4.18 -5.67
N ALA A 918 31.35 -5.25 -4.97
CA ALA A 918 32.28 -6.13 -4.24
C ALA A 918 33.43 -6.68 -5.11
N ARG A 919 33.18 -6.98 -6.39
CA ARG A 919 34.22 -7.42 -7.33
C ARG A 919 35.16 -6.28 -7.74
N ALA A 920 34.61 -5.07 -7.96
CA ALA A 920 35.38 -3.92 -8.42
C ALA A 920 36.28 -3.36 -7.31
N GLU A 921 35.84 -3.42 -6.05
CA GLU A 921 36.58 -2.93 -4.89
C GLU A 921 37.34 -4.06 -4.16
N ASN A 922 37.51 -5.25 -4.77
CA ASN A 922 38.25 -6.40 -4.23
C ASN A 922 37.85 -6.81 -2.79
N LEU A 923 36.54 -6.79 -2.48
CA LEU A 923 36.04 -7.21 -1.18
C LEU A 923 36.39 -8.68 -0.92
N THR A 924 37.00 -8.96 0.23
CA THR A 924 37.35 -10.33 0.64
C THR A 924 36.11 -11.22 0.74
N VAL A 925 36.28 -12.53 0.50
CA VAL A 925 35.16 -13.49 0.60
C VAL A 925 34.53 -13.45 1.99
N LEU A 926 35.35 -13.39 3.04
CA LEU A 926 34.87 -13.25 4.42
C LEU A 926 34.11 -11.94 4.62
N GLY A 927 34.63 -10.81 4.15
CA GLY A 927 33.95 -9.52 4.23
C GLY A 927 32.59 -9.52 3.53
N ARG A 928 32.51 -10.16 2.36
CA ARG A 928 31.25 -10.35 1.64
C ARG A 928 30.26 -11.23 2.39
N ARG A 929 30.71 -12.37 2.96
CA ARG A 929 29.87 -13.25 3.79
C ARG A 929 29.34 -12.52 5.02
N LYS A 930 30.17 -11.70 5.68
CA LYS A 930 29.75 -10.89 6.83
C LYS A 930 28.65 -9.87 6.47
N ILE A 931 28.85 -9.10 5.40
CA ILE A 931 27.86 -8.10 4.96
C ILE A 931 26.55 -8.77 4.50
N GLU A 932 26.62 -9.76 3.61
CA GLU A 932 25.43 -10.46 3.10
C GLU A 932 24.70 -11.24 4.21
N GLY A 933 25.46 -11.82 5.14
CA GLY A 933 24.95 -12.50 6.32
C GLY A 933 24.19 -11.57 7.26
N CYS A 934 24.69 -10.35 7.49
CA CYS A 934 23.98 -9.32 8.27
C CYS A 934 22.62 -8.97 7.64
N LEU A 935 22.57 -8.90 6.30
CA LEU A 935 21.35 -8.64 5.54
C LEU A 935 20.43 -9.87 5.40
N CYS A 936 20.89 -11.06 5.82
CA CYS A 936 20.26 -12.35 5.55
C CYS A 936 19.90 -12.51 4.07
N ARG A 937 20.80 -12.11 3.16
CA ARG A 937 20.46 -12.08 1.74
C ARG A 937 20.57 -13.46 1.09
N VAL A 938 19.46 -13.98 0.60
CA VAL A 938 19.38 -15.30 -0.04
C VAL A 938 19.39 -15.25 -1.58
N PRO A 939 19.73 -16.36 -2.26
CA PRO A 939 19.58 -16.51 -3.72
C PRO A 939 18.12 -16.43 -4.20
N ALA A 940 17.92 -16.27 -5.50
CA ALA A 940 16.58 -16.34 -6.09
C ALA A 940 15.98 -17.74 -5.92
N HIS A 941 14.68 -17.82 -5.60
CA HIS A 941 13.96 -19.07 -5.36
C HIS A 941 14.44 -19.89 -4.16
N PHE A 942 15.25 -19.30 -3.28
CA PHE A 942 15.80 -19.99 -2.11
C PHE A 942 14.72 -20.62 -1.21
N TYR A 943 13.66 -19.89 -0.85
CA TYR A 943 12.61 -20.47 0.00
C TYR A 943 11.91 -21.65 -0.68
N ASN A 944 11.60 -21.55 -1.98
CA ASN A 944 11.04 -22.67 -2.73
C ASN A 944 11.99 -23.88 -2.76
N GLN A 945 13.30 -23.63 -2.86
CA GLN A 945 14.31 -24.69 -2.77
C GLN A 945 14.35 -25.35 -1.39
N VAL A 946 14.20 -24.57 -0.32
CA VAL A 946 14.10 -25.09 1.05
C VAL A 946 12.81 -25.91 1.25
N TRP A 947 11.70 -25.53 0.60
CA TRP A 947 10.48 -26.36 0.58
C TRP A 947 10.75 -27.75 -0.01
N GLU A 948 11.46 -27.83 -1.15
CA GLU A 948 11.85 -29.13 -1.74
C GLU A 948 12.74 -29.95 -0.83
N VAL A 949 13.65 -29.30 -0.09
CA VAL A 949 14.46 -29.98 0.91
C VAL A 949 13.58 -30.52 2.03
N LEU A 950 12.66 -29.69 2.56
CA LEU A 950 11.77 -30.08 3.65
C LEU A 950 10.86 -31.25 3.26
N MET A 951 10.34 -31.29 2.03
CA MET A 951 9.55 -32.42 1.49
C MET A 951 10.32 -33.75 1.48
N ARG A 952 11.65 -33.71 1.41
CA ARG A 952 12.53 -34.89 1.38
C ARG A 952 13.24 -35.17 2.70
N CYS A 953 12.88 -34.43 3.76
CA CYS A 953 13.41 -34.58 5.11
C CYS A 953 12.25 -34.84 6.10
N PRO A 954 11.80 -36.10 6.28
CA PRO A 954 10.71 -36.43 7.21
C PRO A 954 10.98 -35.96 8.66
N GLY A 955 12.25 -36.00 9.09
CA GLY A 955 12.69 -35.50 10.40
C GLY A 955 12.88 -33.98 10.50
N GLY A 956 12.53 -33.21 9.47
CA GLY A 956 12.71 -31.76 9.45
C GLY A 956 14.15 -31.29 9.24
N ILE A 957 14.35 -29.97 9.37
CA ILE A 957 15.65 -29.28 9.22
C ILE A 957 16.00 -28.62 10.56
N VAL A 958 17.23 -28.79 11.04
CA VAL A 958 17.71 -28.16 12.28
C VAL A 958 18.96 -27.31 12.08
N VAL A 959 18.97 -26.15 12.74
CA VAL A 959 20.11 -25.22 12.81
C VAL A 959 20.17 -24.62 14.21
N ASN A 960 21.32 -24.66 14.88
CA ASN A 960 21.51 -24.10 16.23
C ASN A 960 20.42 -24.54 17.24
N GLY A 961 19.98 -25.80 17.18
CA GLY A 961 18.97 -26.35 18.07
C GLY A 961 17.53 -25.87 17.81
N ARG A 962 17.29 -25.10 16.74
CA ARG A 962 15.94 -24.77 16.25
C ARG A 962 15.55 -25.70 15.12
N GLU A 963 14.32 -26.18 15.17
CA GLU A 963 13.76 -27.12 14.20
C GLU A 963 12.70 -26.47 13.31
N LEU A 964 12.81 -26.72 12.01
CA LEU A 964 11.74 -26.57 11.04
C LEU A 964 11.20 -27.97 10.73
N PRO A 965 10.10 -28.41 11.38
CA PRO A 965 9.59 -29.75 11.19
C PRO A 965 8.90 -29.87 9.83
N GLN A 966 8.92 -31.06 9.23
CA GLN A 966 8.20 -31.29 7.97
C GLN A 966 6.68 -31.23 8.19
N GLN A 967 6.19 -31.93 9.21
CA GLN A 967 4.81 -31.85 9.66
C GLN A 967 4.74 -31.09 10.98
N PRO A 968 3.79 -30.16 11.17
CA PRO A 968 2.65 -29.87 10.29
C PRO A 968 2.93 -28.80 9.22
N THR A 969 4.18 -28.40 9.00
CA THR A 969 4.51 -27.29 8.06
C THR A 969 3.95 -27.53 6.66
N VAL A 970 4.22 -28.69 6.07
CA VAL A 970 3.77 -29.04 4.71
C VAL A 970 2.25 -29.21 4.63
N SER A 971 1.58 -29.61 5.72
CA SER A 971 0.13 -29.73 5.76
C SER A 971 -0.58 -28.39 5.94
N ASN A 972 0.00 -27.49 6.74
CA ASN A 972 -0.58 -26.19 7.05
C ASN A 972 -0.30 -25.12 5.97
N MET A 973 0.77 -25.28 5.20
CA MET A 973 1.32 -24.23 4.34
C MET A 973 1.40 -24.66 2.87
N THR A 974 1.76 -23.72 2.00
CA THR A 974 2.05 -23.94 0.58
C THR A 974 3.46 -23.47 0.23
N ARG A 975 4.02 -24.02 -0.84
CA ARG A 975 5.37 -23.71 -1.33
C ARG A 975 5.59 -22.22 -1.59
N SER A 976 4.53 -21.52 -2.01
CA SER A 976 4.60 -20.16 -2.54
C SER A 976 4.17 -19.07 -1.55
N GLU A 977 3.77 -19.42 -0.33
CA GLU A 977 3.29 -18.44 0.64
C GLU A 977 4.42 -17.72 1.39
N LEU A 978 4.12 -16.48 1.78
CA LEU A 978 5.05 -15.65 2.55
C LEU A 978 5.33 -16.22 3.94
N THR A 979 4.32 -16.83 4.58
CA THR A 979 4.40 -17.37 5.93
C THR A 979 5.45 -18.47 6.06
N PHE A 980 5.53 -19.39 5.10
CA PHE A 980 6.58 -20.41 5.03
C PHE A 980 7.97 -19.78 4.89
N ALA A 981 8.13 -18.81 3.99
CA ALA A 981 9.40 -18.11 3.83
C ALA A 981 9.86 -17.41 5.13
N LEU A 982 8.91 -16.87 5.90
CA LEU A 982 9.19 -16.27 7.21
C LEU A 982 9.59 -17.29 8.29
N LEU A 983 9.09 -18.53 8.24
CA LEU A 983 9.56 -19.61 9.11
C LEU A 983 11.02 -19.97 8.81
N VAL A 984 11.38 -20.07 7.52
CA VAL A 984 12.77 -20.32 7.11
C VAL A 984 13.69 -19.16 7.54
N GLU A 985 13.24 -17.91 7.40
CA GLU A 985 13.97 -16.76 7.93
C GLU A 985 14.15 -16.84 9.45
N SER A 986 13.10 -17.20 10.19
CA SER A 986 13.17 -17.38 11.65
C SER A 986 14.24 -18.41 12.03
N LEU A 987 14.34 -19.52 11.30
CA LEU A 987 15.39 -20.52 11.48
C LEU A 987 16.79 -19.91 11.28
N LEU A 988 17.00 -19.16 10.20
CA LEU A 988 18.29 -18.51 9.88
C LEU A 988 18.67 -17.39 10.86
N HIS A 989 17.70 -16.68 11.43
CA HIS A 989 17.95 -15.57 12.36
C HIS A 989 18.62 -15.98 13.67
N HIS A 990 18.44 -17.23 14.10
CA HIS A 990 19.07 -17.78 15.31
C HIS A 990 20.57 -18.06 15.13
N VAL A 991 21.06 -17.95 13.90
CA VAL A 991 22.50 -17.95 13.63
C VAL A 991 23.06 -16.56 13.96
N GLN A 992 23.82 -16.45 15.05
CA GLN A 992 24.38 -15.17 15.52
C GLN A 992 25.51 -14.64 14.63
N LEU A 993 26.40 -15.51 14.15
CA LEU A 993 27.54 -15.10 13.32
C LEU A 993 27.10 -14.85 11.86
N PRO A 994 27.25 -13.63 11.32
CA PRO A 994 26.82 -13.31 9.95
C PRO A 994 27.44 -14.22 8.88
N GLU A 995 28.74 -14.46 8.94
CA GLU A 995 29.44 -15.33 8.00
C GLU A 995 28.97 -16.79 8.07
N TYR A 996 28.63 -17.28 9.27
CA TYR A 996 28.07 -18.61 9.45
C TYR A 996 26.66 -18.70 8.87
N ARG A 997 25.84 -17.66 9.07
CA ARG A 997 24.49 -17.57 8.48
C ARG A 997 24.56 -17.69 6.97
N GLN A 998 25.54 -17.04 6.35
CA GLN A 998 25.75 -17.13 4.91
C GLN A 998 26.19 -18.54 4.46
N ILE A 999 27.05 -19.22 5.23
CA ILE A 999 27.44 -20.62 4.96
C ILE A 999 26.23 -21.55 5.03
N VAL A 1000 25.31 -21.35 5.98
CA VAL A 1000 24.07 -22.13 6.09
C VAL A 1000 23.16 -21.92 4.87
N VAL A 1001 23.03 -20.70 4.37
CA VAL A 1001 22.29 -20.39 3.13
C VAL A 1001 22.92 -21.08 1.92
N GLU A 1002 24.25 -21.04 1.80
CA GLU A 1002 25.01 -21.74 0.76
C GLU A 1002 24.76 -23.26 0.84
N LEU A 1003 24.85 -23.84 2.04
CA LEU A 1003 24.63 -25.26 2.29
C LEU A 1003 23.20 -25.72 1.89
N LEU A 1004 22.15 -25.00 2.31
CA LEU A 1004 20.78 -25.34 1.93
C LEU A 1004 20.56 -25.30 0.41
N SER A 1005 21.21 -24.36 -0.27
CA SER A 1005 21.17 -24.27 -1.74
C SER A 1005 21.86 -25.48 -2.40
N ILE A 1006 22.97 -25.95 -1.82
CA ILE A 1006 23.70 -27.14 -2.28
C ILE A 1006 22.85 -28.40 -2.05
N VAL A 1007 22.29 -28.57 -0.85
CA VAL A 1007 21.40 -29.70 -0.51
C VAL A 1007 20.23 -29.76 -1.51
N SER A 1008 19.55 -28.64 -1.73
CA SER A 1008 18.44 -28.56 -2.69
C SER A 1008 18.89 -28.96 -4.09
N THR A 1009 20.06 -28.47 -4.56
CA THR A 1009 20.60 -28.81 -5.88
C THR A 1009 20.90 -30.30 -6.02
N ILE A 1010 21.47 -30.93 -4.98
CA ILE A 1010 21.76 -32.37 -4.96
C ILE A 1010 20.45 -33.17 -5.03
N LEU A 1011 19.46 -32.84 -4.20
CA LEU A 1011 18.19 -33.56 -4.19
C LEU A 1011 17.38 -33.35 -5.48
N LEU A 1012 17.42 -32.15 -6.08
CA LEU A 1012 16.74 -31.87 -7.35
C LEU A 1012 17.34 -32.66 -8.52
N ARG A 1013 18.65 -32.92 -8.50
CA ARG A 1013 19.32 -33.74 -9.53
C ARG A 1013 19.16 -35.24 -9.32
N ASN A 1014 18.83 -35.66 -8.10
CA ASN A 1014 18.70 -37.07 -7.71
C ASN A 1014 17.37 -37.24 -6.96
N PRO A 1015 16.22 -37.26 -7.67
CA PRO A 1015 14.88 -37.31 -7.07
C PRO A 1015 14.65 -38.52 -6.15
N GLU A 1016 15.40 -39.60 -6.36
CA GLU A 1016 15.38 -40.85 -5.60
C GLU A 1016 15.98 -40.74 -4.19
N LEU A 1017 16.67 -39.65 -3.88
CA LEU A 1017 17.32 -39.43 -2.59
C LEU A 1017 16.38 -38.73 -1.61
N SER A 1018 16.30 -39.28 -0.39
CA SER A 1018 15.65 -38.68 0.77
C SER A 1018 16.48 -38.88 2.04
N PHE A 1019 16.32 -37.99 3.02
CA PHE A 1019 16.95 -38.12 4.32
C PHE A 1019 16.09 -38.97 5.25
N GLN A 1020 16.68 -39.88 6.04
CA GLN A 1020 15.94 -40.67 7.03
C GLN A 1020 15.78 -39.96 8.37
N LYS A 1021 16.80 -39.20 8.76
CA LYS A 1021 16.86 -38.46 10.03
C LYS A 1021 16.68 -36.96 9.76
N GLN A 1022 16.58 -36.22 10.85
CA GLN A 1022 16.62 -34.76 10.82
C GLN A 1022 17.89 -34.26 10.13
N LEU A 1023 17.74 -33.26 9.27
CA LEU A 1023 18.85 -32.62 8.58
C LEU A 1023 19.51 -31.58 9.49
N ASP A 1024 20.58 -31.97 10.19
CA ASP A 1024 21.35 -31.08 11.05
C ASP A 1024 22.39 -30.30 10.22
N LEU A 1025 22.13 -29.01 10.00
CA LEU A 1025 23.03 -28.15 9.23
C LEU A 1025 24.32 -27.81 10.00
N ASN A 1026 24.30 -27.81 11.33
CA ASN A 1026 25.49 -27.53 12.12
C ASN A 1026 26.50 -28.67 11.98
N GLN A 1027 26.02 -29.92 12.07
CA GLN A 1027 26.85 -31.10 11.87
C GLN A 1027 27.46 -31.14 10.48
N LEU A 1028 26.68 -30.85 9.44
CA LEU A 1028 27.20 -30.83 8.06
C LEU A 1028 28.30 -29.78 7.84
N VAL A 1029 28.16 -28.59 8.44
CA VAL A 1029 29.22 -27.57 8.37
C VAL A 1029 30.46 -28.02 9.15
N GLU A 1030 30.30 -28.69 10.31
CA GLU A 1030 31.41 -29.26 11.07
C GLU A 1030 32.15 -30.33 10.27
N ASP A 1031 31.42 -31.30 9.71
CA ASP A 1031 31.99 -32.38 8.89
C ASP A 1031 32.77 -31.82 7.69
N SER A 1032 32.21 -30.78 7.05
CA SER A 1032 32.87 -30.07 5.95
C SER A 1032 34.18 -29.42 6.40
N PHE A 1033 34.19 -28.81 7.58
CA PHE A 1033 35.37 -28.17 8.14
C PHE A 1033 36.43 -29.18 8.57
N VAL A 1034 36.04 -30.32 9.15
CA VAL A 1034 36.95 -31.42 9.49
C VAL A 1034 37.66 -31.94 8.24
N MET A 1035 36.92 -32.13 7.13
CA MET A 1035 37.52 -32.53 5.85
C MET A 1035 38.46 -31.45 5.29
N TYR A 1036 38.06 -30.17 5.33
CA TYR A 1036 38.91 -29.06 4.89
C TYR A 1036 40.21 -28.98 5.71
N ARG A 1037 40.10 -29.08 7.04
CA ARG A 1037 41.23 -29.07 7.98
C ARG A 1037 42.22 -30.20 7.69
N LYS A 1038 41.71 -31.40 7.44
CA LYS A 1038 42.51 -32.58 7.10
C LYS A 1038 43.27 -32.38 5.79
N ASP A 1039 42.60 -31.88 4.75
CA ASP A 1039 43.21 -31.70 3.42
C ASP A 1039 44.22 -30.54 3.38
N HIS A 1040 44.12 -29.57 4.31
CA HIS A 1040 45.00 -28.39 4.38
C HIS A 1040 46.03 -28.45 5.51
N ASN A 1041 46.16 -29.59 6.21
CA ASN A 1041 47.11 -29.81 7.32
C ASN A 1041 47.03 -28.75 8.44
N LEU A 1042 45.82 -28.27 8.75
CA LEU A 1042 45.61 -27.22 9.75
C LEU A 1042 45.56 -27.81 11.17
N SER A 1043 46.00 -27.05 12.17
CA SER A 1043 46.09 -27.51 13.56
C SER A 1043 44.70 -27.74 14.20
N ASN A 1044 44.62 -28.58 15.25
CA ASN A 1044 43.36 -28.86 15.95
C ASN A 1044 42.73 -27.63 16.63
N PHE A 1045 43.52 -26.58 16.86
CA PHE A 1045 43.09 -25.33 17.51
C PHE A 1045 42.66 -24.24 16.53
N GLU A 1046 42.75 -24.47 15.21
CA GLU A 1046 42.32 -23.46 14.24
C GLU A 1046 40.79 -23.30 14.20
N GLU A 1047 40.37 -22.05 14.32
CA GLU A 1047 38.98 -21.63 14.20
C GLU A 1047 38.48 -21.73 12.75
N LYS A 1048 37.16 -21.89 12.58
CA LYS A 1048 36.48 -21.99 11.28
C LYS A 1048 36.66 -20.77 10.36
N SER A 1049 37.26 -19.68 10.87
CA SER A 1049 37.53 -18.45 10.13
C SER A 1049 38.34 -18.70 8.85
N SER A 1050 39.33 -19.61 8.88
CA SER A 1050 40.13 -19.96 7.68
C SER A 1050 39.26 -20.59 6.59
N PHE A 1051 38.34 -21.48 6.96
CA PHE A 1051 37.36 -22.09 6.05
C PHE A 1051 36.34 -21.06 5.52
N PHE A 1052 35.82 -20.19 6.38
CA PHE A 1052 34.89 -19.12 5.96
C PHE A 1052 35.55 -18.04 5.10
N SER A 1053 36.88 -17.95 5.11
CA SER A 1053 37.65 -17.06 4.24
C SER A 1053 37.98 -17.70 2.88
N ALA A 1054 37.88 -19.02 2.76
CA ALA A 1054 38.19 -19.73 1.53
C ALA A 1054 37.20 -19.38 0.39
N HIS A 1055 37.68 -19.48 -0.85
CA HIS A 1055 36.90 -19.18 -2.04
C HIS A 1055 35.64 -20.07 -2.14
N TYR A 1056 34.55 -19.51 -2.70
CA TYR A 1056 33.25 -20.19 -2.78
C TYR A 1056 33.32 -21.59 -3.40
N SER A 1057 34.15 -21.80 -4.42
CA SER A 1057 34.33 -23.12 -5.05
C SER A 1057 34.91 -24.17 -4.10
N VAL A 1058 35.83 -23.77 -3.21
CA VAL A 1058 36.46 -24.64 -2.24
C VAL A 1058 35.43 -25.03 -1.18
N THR A 1059 34.78 -24.04 -0.55
CA THR A 1059 33.76 -24.31 0.47
C THR A 1059 32.59 -25.12 -0.08
N THR A 1060 32.14 -24.84 -1.30
CA THR A 1060 31.07 -25.61 -1.98
C THR A 1060 31.46 -27.07 -2.15
N GLY A 1061 32.70 -27.36 -2.52
CA GLY A 1061 33.19 -28.74 -2.68
C GLY A 1061 33.12 -29.54 -1.38
N TYR A 1062 33.58 -28.95 -0.26
CA TYR A 1062 33.53 -29.62 1.05
C TYR A 1062 32.11 -29.77 1.58
N LEU A 1063 31.26 -28.74 1.44
CA LEU A 1063 29.84 -28.80 1.81
C LEU A 1063 29.11 -29.89 1.02
N ALA A 1064 29.32 -29.96 -0.30
CA ALA A 1064 28.72 -30.99 -1.14
C ALA A 1064 29.19 -32.40 -0.74
N ARG A 1065 30.49 -32.58 -0.44
CA ARG A 1065 31.03 -33.86 0.04
C ARG A 1065 30.40 -34.30 1.36
N ALA A 1066 30.24 -33.39 2.32
CA ALA A 1066 29.58 -33.70 3.58
C ALA A 1066 28.11 -34.11 3.38
N VAL A 1067 27.37 -33.39 2.53
CA VAL A 1067 25.98 -33.73 2.20
C VAL A 1067 25.88 -35.12 1.55
N VAL A 1068 26.70 -35.39 0.54
CA VAL A 1068 26.72 -36.70 -0.14
C VAL A 1068 27.06 -37.83 0.84
N ASN A 1069 28.08 -37.66 1.69
CA ASN A 1069 28.42 -38.66 2.70
C ASN A 1069 27.27 -38.91 3.68
N ASN A 1070 26.56 -37.85 4.09
CA ASN A 1070 25.42 -37.98 5.00
C ASN A 1070 24.25 -38.73 4.34
N VAL A 1071 23.94 -38.42 3.09
CA VAL A 1071 22.90 -39.14 2.32
C VAL A 1071 23.31 -40.59 2.03
N LEU A 1072 24.57 -40.87 1.73
CA LEU A 1072 25.05 -42.23 1.43
C LEU A 1072 25.17 -43.14 2.67
N THR A 1073 25.48 -42.56 3.85
CA THR A 1073 25.62 -43.33 5.09
C THR A 1073 24.29 -43.56 5.83
N GLY A 1074 23.21 -42.89 5.39
CA GLY A 1074 21.89 -42.98 6.04
C GLY A 1074 20.67 -42.83 5.12
N GLY A 1075 20.80 -42.95 3.79
CA GLY A 1075 19.70 -42.84 2.83
C GLY A 1075 19.19 -44.18 2.32
N CYS A 1076 17.90 -44.27 1.98
CA CYS A 1076 17.34 -45.40 1.22
C CYS A 1076 16.81 -44.90 -0.13
N VAL A 1077 16.94 -45.71 -1.18
CA VAL A 1077 16.32 -45.46 -2.48
C VAL A 1077 14.82 -45.67 -2.31
N THR A 1078 14.03 -44.60 -2.42
CA THR A 1078 12.56 -44.68 -2.31
C THR A 1078 11.93 -44.58 -3.69
N THR A 1079 10.97 -45.46 -3.98
CA THR A 1079 10.16 -45.44 -5.20
C THR A 1079 9.10 -44.35 -5.03
N ILE A 1080 9.08 -43.36 -5.93
CA ILE A 1080 8.24 -42.16 -5.81
C ILE A 1080 6.78 -42.48 -6.17
N LEU A 1081 5.84 -41.96 -5.37
CA LEU A 1081 4.45 -41.70 -5.77
C LEU A 1081 4.45 -40.45 -6.66
N ASP A 1082 3.91 -40.57 -7.87
CA ASP A 1082 3.88 -39.53 -8.91
C ASP A 1082 3.57 -38.14 -8.35
N THR A 1083 4.54 -37.24 -8.47
CA THR A 1083 4.32 -35.80 -8.30
C THR A 1083 3.90 -35.27 -9.66
N ASN A 1084 2.59 -35.16 -9.87
CA ASN A 1084 2.04 -34.49 -11.04
C ASN A 1084 2.60 -33.07 -11.17
N ASP A 1085 2.79 -32.66 -12.42
CA ASP A 1085 3.42 -31.44 -12.91
C ASP A 1085 2.81 -30.14 -12.35
N ASP A 1086 3.26 -29.72 -11.16
CA ASP A 1086 2.95 -28.42 -10.55
C ASP A 1086 4.12 -27.43 -10.66
N SER A 1087 4.59 -27.24 -11.89
CA SER A 1087 5.42 -26.11 -12.31
C SER A 1087 4.72 -24.73 -12.16
N ARG A 1088 3.50 -24.68 -11.59
CA ARG A 1088 2.55 -23.56 -11.65
C ARG A 1088 2.55 -22.63 -10.44
N GLU A 1089 3.20 -22.98 -9.32
CA GLU A 1089 3.24 -22.18 -8.09
C GLU A 1089 4.58 -21.44 -7.86
N MET A 1090 4.96 -20.53 -8.75
CA MET A 1090 6.14 -19.69 -8.51
C MET A 1090 5.76 -18.42 -7.76
N CYS A 1091 6.13 -18.32 -6.48
CA CYS A 1091 6.20 -17.03 -5.80
C CYS A 1091 7.39 -16.23 -6.34
N LYS A 1092 7.14 -15.06 -6.91
CA LYS A 1092 8.17 -14.05 -7.16
C LYS A 1092 8.42 -13.32 -5.83
N VAL A 1093 9.18 -13.92 -4.91
CA VAL A 1093 9.83 -13.12 -3.85
C VAL A 1093 10.95 -12.34 -4.53
N THR A 1094 10.60 -11.18 -5.11
CA THR A 1094 11.58 -10.24 -5.70
C THR A 1094 12.31 -9.43 -4.67
#